data_AF-A0A164YUB5-F1
#
_entry.id   AF-A0A164YUB5-F1
#
_cell.length_a   1.000
_cell.length_b   1.000
_cell.length_c   1.000
_cell.angle_alpha   90.00
_cell.angle_beta   90.00
_cell.angle_gamma   90.00
#
_symmetry.space_group_name_H-M   'P 1'
#
loop_
_entity.id
_entity.type
_entity.pdbx_description
1 polymer ?
#
loop_
_entity_poly.entity_id
_entity_poly.type
_entity_poly.pdbx_seq_one_letter_code
_entity_poly.pdbx_strand_id
1 'polypeptide(L)'
;MTARPPGLNNTNHQRRYTISDLPQGQGPWDPIRIEDEMYGTKGPKYVYRYAKWSEIVSPPPDDPNAIPPIMGAEKRWIPISLRTWYIVLLVGSMLGIAVAIEIALHFSQEHSGWATDAANSQTGVRHFAFTLPPTIVAMIIIGLWSWTNIEIQRMQPYIDLAHGNAKSETTLLLDYTRTNTFLIWMHAASNKHWVVTLASIIALGGLAFQPLAAGWLTVRNIWLPLPPTSVRNLKTVGLSPDFSNLVPFVSAAGYAEAQALYALPDPAFIKDGWTVQPFVVPTNQTLNGTIFANTVGIKTWSGCEAADSVGIAQDPRGGVDLNATWGDCTSQFFIDTNATQQWGVQLVTQCLTGNVSTTPDEYKPVVFWVFDSSQSLAAVTFCQPAISVANVDVEVNCQDGSLQNVTVSNVPWPGGDNITGPPMNGIPLNGIAFNLTNPDRQVEIYVLGRENATQSILPAAIWQSAVMNNGTDIMFNNSGTGWVELTDQVYSLYLALVASSVYFVDSDPSSHIELKINTVQSRILLSPIATHILAAALVILGCLGFIVHLYHKKLREPLALHHSPGTIASAVAITANSDFGNLMHGKQQEKEIVQALRNKRFKLDRSTGKIVLDREGSLDDDPEKLDESDGLPYIRRNTWRSLRTASPPASEHDHA
;
A
#
# COMPACT_ATOMS: atom_id res chain seq x y z
N MET A 1 -18.16 -18.72 -61.19
CA MET A 1 -19.37 -18.35 -60.42
C MET A 1 -18.91 -17.36 -59.34
N THR A 2 -19.00 -16.04 -59.55
CA THR A 2 -20.19 -15.16 -59.32
C THR A 2 -20.58 -15.11 -57.83
N ALA A 3 -20.76 -13.97 -57.13
CA ALA A 3 -21.09 -12.60 -57.53
C ALA A 3 -20.78 -11.55 -56.42
N ARG A 4 -20.82 -10.26 -56.83
CA ARG A 4 -20.66 -8.95 -56.12
C ARG A 4 -21.93 -8.50 -55.31
N PRO A 5 -22.21 -7.18 -55.05
CA PRO A 5 -21.76 -6.13 -54.07
C PRO A 5 -23.01 -5.41 -53.42
N PRO A 6 -23.16 -4.06 -53.19
CA PRO A 6 -22.31 -2.84 -53.00
C PRO A 6 -22.69 -1.98 -51.75
N GLY A 7 -22.18 -0.78 -51.38
CA GLY A 7 -21.21 0.22 -51.88
C GLY A 7 -21.49 1.61 -51.22
N LEU A 8 -20.53 2.56 -51.23
CA LEU A 8 -20.72 4.02 -51.48
C LEU A 8 -19.44 4.85 -51.26
N ASN A 9 -19.13 5.68 -52.26
CA ASN A 9 -17.96 6.55 -52.44
C ASN A 9 -18.13 7.92 -51.76
N ASN A 10 -17.01 8.52 -51.35
CA ASN A 10 -16.89 9.91 -50.92
C ASN A 10 -15.95 10.67 -51.88
N THR A 11 -16.45 11.71 -52.53
CA THR A 11 -15.66 12.71 -53.27
C THR A 11 -16.10 14.12 -52.83
N ASN A 12 -15.18 14.87 -52.21
CA ASN A 12 -15.37 16.27 -51.83
C ASN A 12 -14.76 17.18 -52.90
N HIS A 13 -15.61 17.95 -53.58
CA HIS A 13 -15.21 19.10 -54.41
C HIS A 13 -15.35 20.39 -53.60
N GLN A 14 -14.23 21.12 -53.46
CA GLN A 14 -14.22 22.52 -53.04
C GLN A 14 -14.88 23.40 -54.10
N ARG A 15 -15.78 24.30 -53.71
CA ARG A 15 -16.23 25.43 -54.54
C ARG A 15 -15.99 26.75 -53.82
N ARG A 16 -15.25 27.62 -54.51
CA ARG A 16 -14.83 28.98 -54.14
C ARG A 16 -15.92 29.95 -54.63
N TYR A 17 -16.34 30.92 -53.81
CA TYR A 17 -17.18 32.03 -54.27
C TYR A 17 -16.51 33.37 -53.93
N THR A 18 -16.40 34.20 -54.95
CA THR A 18 -15.80 35.54 -55.00
C THR A 18 -16.84 36.63 -54.74
N ILE A 19 -16.38 37.77 -54.23
CA ILE A 19 -17.14 39.00 -54.00
C ILE A 19 -17.46 39.64 -55.36
N SER A 20 -18.65 39.41 -55.91
CA SER A 20 -19.16 40.17 -57.05
C SER A 20 -20.69 40.14 -57.24
N ASP A 21 -21.48 39.86 -56.20
CA ASP A 21 -22.95 39.87 -56.30
C ASP A 21 -23.58 40.62 -55.11
N LEU A 22 -23.60 41.96 -55.17
CA LEU A 22 -24.56 42.77 -54.43
C LEU A 22 -25.09 43.89 -55.35
N PRO A 23 -26.41 44.00 -55.55
CA PRO A 23 -27.01 45.12 -56.29
C PRO A 23 -27.02 46.40 -55.43
N GLN A 24 -26.92 47.55 -56.11
CA GLN A 24 -26.92 48.90 -55.53
C GLN A 24 -28.29 49.32 -54.97
N GLY A 25 -28.30 50.09 -53.86
CA GLY A 25 -29.29 51.15 -53.61
C GLY A 25 -30.01 51.18 -52.25
N GLN A 26 -29.74 52.26 -51.48
CA GLN A 26 -30.60 53.03 -50.55
C GLN A 26 -31.22 52.35 -49.29
N GLY A 27 -30.96 52.93 -48.10
CA GLY A 27 -31.69 52.66 -46.83
C GLY A 27 -33.04 53.39 -46.75
N PRO A 28 -33.72 53.58 -45.58
CA PRO A 28 -33.35 53.25 -44.18
C PRO A 28 -34.48 52.65 -43.27
N TRP A 29 -34.12 52.25 -42.02
CA TRP A 29 -34.94 51.97 -40.80
C TRP A 29 -35.59 50.57 -40.51
N ASP A 30 -35.00 49.89 -39.50
CA ASP A 30 -35.60 49.10 -38.37
C ASP A 30 -36.36 47.76 -38.59
N PRO A 31 -36.55 46.88 -37.55
CA PRO A 31 -35.57 45.91 -37.06
C PRO A 31 -36.12 44.46 -36.98
N ILE A 32 -35.30 43.42 -37.18
CA ILE A 32 -35.76 42.02 -36.97
C ILE A 32 -35.18 41.41 -35.69
N ARG A 33 -36.12 41.20 -34.76
CA ARG A 33 -36.05 40.40 -33.54
C ARG A 33 -35.83 38.92 -33.90
N ILE A 34 -34.86 38.26 -33.28
CA ILE A 34 -34.77 36.80 -33.28
C ILE A 34 -34.68 36.31 -31.83
N GLU A 35 -35.64 35.44 -31.51
CA GLU A 35 -35.80 34.69 -30.28
C GLU A 35 -34.80 33.53 -30.26
N ASP A 36 -34.19 33.27 -29.11
CA ASP A 36 -33.40 32.06 -28.87
C ASP A 36 -34.10 31.21 -27.80
N GLU A 37 -34.60 30.05 -28.23
CA GLU A 37 -34.87 28.92 -27.34
C GLU A 37 -34.11 27.68 -27.83
N MET A 38 -33.20 27.19 -26.98
CA MET A 38 -32.75 25.81 -26.75
C MET A 38 -31.22 25.66 -26.65
N TYR A 39 -30.70 25.65 -25.43
CA TYR A 39 -30.21 24.45 -24.72
C TYR A 39 -29.79 24.87 -23.30
N GLY A 40 -30.46 24.28 -22.30
CA GLY A 40 -30.32 24.65 -20.89
C GLY A 40 -29.07 24.07 -20.23
N THR A 41 -28.28 24.94 -19.61
CA THR A 41 -27.58 24.65 -18.35
C THR A 41 -27.64 25.89 -17.46
N LYS A 42 -28.15 25.73 -16.24
CA LYS A 42 -28.36 26.80 -15.25
C LYS A 42 -27.02 27.23 -14.63
N GLY A 43 -26.41 28.28 -15.18
CA GLY A 43 -25.40 29.09 -14.48
C GLY A 43 -26.05 30.20 -13.64
N PRO A 44 -25.40 30.74 -12.60
CA PRO A 44 -25.97 31.80 -11.79
C PRO A 44 -26.22 33.05 -12.66
N LYS A 45 -27.48 33.49 -12.71
CA LYS A 45 -27.89 34.75 -13.34
C LYS A 45 -27.22 35.91 -12.59
N TYR A 46 -26.13 36.45 -13.14
CA TYR A 46 -25.75 37.81 -12.82
C TYR A 46 -26.77 38.73 -13.48
N VAL A 47 -27.72 39.24 -12.69
CA VAL A 47 -28.63 40.29 -13.09
C VAL A 47 -27.78 41.54 -13.31
N TYR A 48 -27.41 41.81 -14.55
CA TYR A 48 -26.99 43.15 -14.95
C TYR A 48 -28.24 44.04 -14.82
N ARG A 49 -28.28 44.86 -13.78
CA ARG A 49 -29.23 45.95 -13.67
C ARG A 49 -28.80 46.99 -14.71
N TYR A 50 -29.31 46.88 -15.92
CA TYR A 50 -29.23 47.96 -16.90
C TYR A 50 -29.89 49.18 -16.26
N ALA A 51 -29.10 50.20 -15.91
CA ALA A 51 -29.66 51.52 -15.66
C ALA A 51 -30.37 51.93 -16.95
N LYS A 52 -31.64 52.30 -16.80
CA LYS A 52 -32.54 52.72 -17.87
C LYS A 52 -31.92 53.97 -18.53
N TRP A 53 -31.43 53.84 -19.76
CA TRP A 53 -30.80 54.89 -20.57
C TRP A 53 -31.78 55.99 -21.04
N SER A 54 -32.86 56.26 -20.32
CA SER A 54 -33.90 57.23 -20.73
C SER A 54 -33.82 58.59 -20.01
N GLU A 55 -32.74 58.87 -19.29
CA GLU A 55 -32.50 60.19 -18.68
C GLU A 55 -31.09 60.68 -18.98
N ILE A 56 -30.80 60.90 -20.26
CA ILE A 56 -29.77 61.89 -20.65
C ILE A 56 -30.52 63.22 -20.76
N VAL A 57 -30.60 63.94 -19.64
CA VAL A 57 -30.91 65.36 -19.67
C VAL A 57 -29.74 66.04 -20.39
N SER A 58 -30.03 66.70 -21.50
CA SER A 58 -29.10 67.60 -22.19
C SER A 58 -28.45 68.57 -21.19
N PRO A 59 -27.12 68.82 -21.26
CA PRO A 59 -26.51 69.80 -20.36
C PRO A 59 -27.13 71.19 -20.63
N PRO A 60 -27.48 71.97 -19.59
CA PRO A 60 -27.82 73.38 -19.77
C PRO A 60 -26.57 74.18 -20.14
N PRO A 61 -26.72 75.34 -20.79
CA PRO A 61 -25.61 76.10 -21.35
C PRO A 61 -24.74 76.73 -20.25
N ASP A 62 -23.43 76.66 -20.48
CA ASP A 62 -22.29 77.36 -19.88
C ASP A 62 -22.58 78.34 -18.72
N ASP A 63 -22.35 77.87 -17.49
CA ASP A 63 -21.96 78.73 -16.36
C ASP A 63 -20.45 78.55 -16.11
N PRO A 64 -19.60 79.55 -16.41
CA PRO A 64 -18.15 79.45 -16.25
C PRO A 64 -17.68 79.36 -14.79
N ASN A 65 -18.57 79.46 -13.79
CA ASN A 65 -18.22 79.35 -12.37
C ASN A 65 -18.86 78.15 -11.65
N ALA A 66 -19.46 77.20 -12.35
CA ALA A 66 -20.00 76.00 -11.74
C ALA A 66 -18.87 75.04 -11.32
N ILE A 67 -18.57 75.00 -10.02
CA ILE A 67 -17.73 73.96 -9.41
C ILE A 67 -18.47 72.62 -9.59
N PRO A 68 -17.89 71.61 -10.27
CA PRO A 68 -18.56 70.33 -10.44
C PRO A 68 -18.84 69.72 -9.06
N PRO A 69 -20.04 69.13 -8.85
CA PRO A 69 -20.37 68.52 -7.57
C PRO A 69 -19.36 67.42 -7.27
N ILE A 70 -18.81 67.42 -6.06
CA ILE A 70 -17.97 66.34 -5.54
C ILE A 70 -18.84 65.08 -5.57
N MET A 71 -18.69 64.26 -6.62
CA MET A 71 -19.39 62.99 -6.75
C MET A 71 -19.06 62.16 -5.51
N GLY A 72 -20.12 61.85 -4.74
CA GLY A 72 -20.02 61.12 -3.49
C GLY A 72 -19.23 59.83 -3.65
N ALA A 73 -18.43 59.49 -2.63
CA ALA A 73 -17.49 58.39 -2.58
C ALA A 73 -17.94 57.14 -3.38
N GLU A 74 -17.50 57.06 -4.65
CA GLU A 74 -17.87 55.96 -5.52
C GLU A 74 -17.28 54.63 -5.03
N LYS A 75 -18.06 53.56 -5.23
CA LYS A 75 -17.77 52.21 -4.73
C LYS A 75 -16.59 51.60 -5.48
N ARG A 76 -15.40 51.62 -4.85
CA ARG A 76 -14.17 51.01 -5.38
C ARG A 76 -14.36 49.52 -5.73
N TRP A 77 -13.95 49.13 -6.93
CA TRP A 77 -13.99 47.74 -7.38
C TRP A 77 -12.80 46.96 -6.83
N ILE A 78 -13.08 45.81 -6.22
CA ILE A 78 -12.08 44.84 -5.74
C ILE A 78 -12.59 43.44 -6.10
N PRO A 79 -11.78 42.58 -6.73
CA PRO A 79 -12.20 41.24 -7.13
C PRO A 79 -12.48 40.39 -5.89
N ILE A 80 -13.36 39.41 -6.05
CA ILE A 80 -13.89 38.59 -4.96
C ILE A 80 -12.75 37.88 -4.20
N SER A 81 -11.78 37.33 -4.93
CA SER A 81 -10.62 36.61 -4.40
C SER A 81 -9.69 37.48 -3.53
N LEU A 82 -9.72 38.81 -3.69
CA LEU A 82 -8.91 39.76 -2.92
C LEU A 82 -9.65 40.35 -1.70
N ARG A 83 -10.93 40.00 -1.50
CA ARG A 83 -11.72 40.44 -0.34
C ARG A 83 -11.29 39.69 0.93
N THR A 84 -11.29 40.39 2.06
CA THR A 84 -10.82 39.84 3.34
C THR A 84 -11.60 38.59 3.79
N TRP A 85 -12.91 38.52 3.56
CA TRP A 85 -13.72 37.36 3.93
C TRP A 85 -13.31 36.09 3.18
N TYR A 86 -12.97 36.19 1.89
CA TYR A 86 -12.56 35.05 1.07
C TYR A 86 -11.25 34.46 1.59
N ILE A 87 -10.31 35.32 1.97
CA ILE A 87 -9.00 34.93 2.49
C ILE A 87 -9.13 34.26 3.85
N VAL A 88 -9.99 34.79 4.73
CA VAL A 88 -10.27 34.19 6.03
C VAL A 88 -10.84 32.78 5.86
N LEU A 89 -11.75 32.57 4.91
CA LEU A 89 -12.27 31.24 4.60
C LEU A 89 -11.20 30.32 4.00
N LEU A 90 -10.38 30.81 3.07
CA LEU A 90 -9.35 30.01 2.42
C LEU A 90 -8.28 29.56 3.43
N VAL A 91 -7.69 30.50 4.16
CA VAL A 91 -6.67 30.20 5.19
C VAL A 91 -7.26 29.39 6.33
N GLY A 92 -8.48 29.73 6.78
CA GLY A 92 -9.20 28.96 7.80
C GLY A 92 -9.45 27.51 7.38
N SER A 93 -9.81 27.27 6.12
CA SER A 93 -9.99 25.90 5.61
C SER A 93 -8.68 25.11 5.58
N MET A 94 -7.56 25.72 5.19
CA MET A 94 -6.26 25.06 5.16
C MET A 94 -5.78 24.68 6.56
N LEU A 95 -5.92 25.58 7.54
CA LEU A 95 -5.59 25.30 8.94
C LEU A 95 -6.53 24.25 9.55
N GLY A 96 -7.83 24.34 9.28
CA GLY A 96 -8.81 23.36 9.76
C GLY A 96 -8.51 21.95 9.25
N ILE A 97 -8.15 21.82 7.96
CA ILE A 97 -7.77 20.53 7.37
C ILE A 97 -6.45 20.03 7.97
N ALA A 98 -5.45 20.89 8.19
CA ALA A 98 -4.20 20.48 8.81
C ALA A 98 -4.43 19.87 10.20
N VAL A 99 -5.26 20.51 11.03
CA VAL A 99 -5.62 20.01 12.36
C VAL A 99 -6.43 18.71 12.28
N ALA A 100 -7.42 18.64 11.37
CA ALA A 100 -8.24 17.45 11.21
C ALA A 100 -7.42 16.21 10.80
N ILE A 101 -6.41 16.40 9.96
CA ILE A 101 -5.52 15.33 9.49
C ILE A 101 -4.61 14.82 10.62
N GLU A 102 -4.09 15.70 11.48
CA GLU A 102 -3.28 15.30 12.65
C GLU A 102 -4.14 14.55 13.70
N ILE A 103 -5.38 15.00 13.93
CA ILE A 103 -6.32 14.28 14.81
C ILE A 103 -6.62 12.89 14.23
N ALA A 104 -6.84 12.79 12.92
CA ALA A 104 -7.08 11.51 12.25
C ALA A 104 -5.87 10.57 12.37
N LEU A 105 -4.63 11.10 12.29
CA LEU A 105 -3.41 10.31 12.50
C LEU A 105 -3.34 9.76 13.93
N HIS A 106 -3.66 10.58 14.93
CA HIS A 106 -3.66 10.14 16.33
C HIS A 106 -4.63 8.98 16.57
N PHE A 107 -5.88 9.10 16.11
CA PHE A 107 -6.86 8.01 16.21
C PHE A 107 -6.46 6.77 15.41
N SER A 108 -5.85 6.95 14.24
CA SER A 108 -5.37 5.84 13.40
C SER A 108 -4.25 5.05 14.09
N GLN A 109 -3.34 5.73 14.80
CA GLN A 109 -2.26 5.10 15.55
C GLN A 109 -2.80 4.33 16.77
N GLU A 110 -3.76 4.90 17.49
CA GLU A 110 -4.34 4.26 18.69
C GLU A 110 -5.12 2.99 18.36
N HIS A 111 -5.89 2.99 17.26
CA HIS A 111 -6.76 1.87 16.88
C HIS A 111 -6.14 0.91 15.86
N SER A 112 -4.83 1.06 15.57
CA SER A 112 -4.12 0.27 14.55
C SER A 112 -4.78 0.31 13.17
N GLY A 113 -5.29 1.48 12.77
CA GLY A 113 -5.99 1.70 11.51
C GLY A 113 -7.36 1.02 11.41
N TRP A 114 -8.05 1.27 10.30
CA TRP A 114 -9.40 0.75 10.07
C TRP A 114 -9.37 -0.56 9.30
N ALA A 115 -10.10 -1.55 9.78
CA ALA A 115 -10.26 -2.83 9.10
C ALA A 115 -10.87 -2.63 7.71
N THR A 116 -10.32 -3.32 6.71
CA THR A 116 -10.87 -3.30 5.36
C THR A 116 -10.80 -4.71 4.77
N ASP A 117 -11.90 -5.14 4.14
CA ASP A 117 -11.93 -6.39 3.37
C ASP A 117 -11.10 -6.29 2.07
N ALA A 118 -10.34 -5.20 1.90
CA ALA A 118 -9.51 -4.89 0.75
C ALA A 118 -8.25 -5.78 0.60
N ALA A 119 -8.12 -6.87 1.36
CA ALA A 119 -7.05 -7.85 1.20
C ALA A 119 -6.93 -8.39 -0.25
N ASN A 120 -8.02 -8.34 -1.02
CA ASN A 120 -8.04 -8.71 -2.44
C ASN A 120 -8.15 -7.53 -3.42
N SER A 121 -8.05 -6.27 -2.96
CA SER A 121 -8.42 -5.12 -3.77
C SER A 121 -7.31 -4.08 -3.96
N GLN A 122 -6.05 -4.50 -4.09
CA GLN A 122 -5.02 -3.64 -4.71
C GLN A 122 -5.42 -3.18 -6.13
N THR A 123 -6.42 -3.81 -6.74
CA THR A 123 -6.98 -3.48 -8.08
C THR A 123 -8.48 -3.13 -8.08
N GLY A 124 -9.15 -3.09 -6.92
CA GLY A 124 -10.60 -2.91 -6.86
C GLY A 124 -11.05 -1.44 -6.78
N VAL A 125 -12.25 -1.16 -7.28
CA VAL A 125 -12.92 0.17 -7.23
C VAL A 125 -12.95 0.77 -5.81
N ARG A 126 -12.94 -0.09 -4.77
CA ARG A 126 -12.88 0.33 -3.36
C ARG A 126 -11.59 1.06 -2.99
N HIS A 127 -10.45 0.75 -3.62
CA HIS A 127 -9.20 1.49 -3.39
C HIS A 127 -9.34 2.96 -3.84
N PHE A 128 -10.01 3.19 -4.97
CA PHE A 128 -10.31 4.53 -5.46
C PHE A 128 -11.31 5.27 -4.55
N ALA A 129 -12.27 4.56 -3.97
CA ALA A 129 -13.23 5.16 -3.04
C ALA A 129 -12.56 5.78 -1.80
N PHE A 130 -11.46 5.20 -1.31
CA PHE A 130 -10.73 5.73 -0.16
C PHE A 130 -9.63 6.74 -0.52
N THR A 131 -9.04 6.67 -1.71
CA THR A 131 -7.92 7.54 -2.13
C THR A 131 -8.35 8.80 -2.87
N LEU A 132 -9.51 8.81 -3.55
CA LEU A 132 -9.98 9.96 -4.31
C LEU A 132 -10.49 11.15 -3.47
N PRO A 133 -11.28 10.97 -2.38
CA PRO A 133 -11.84 12.11 -1.66
C PRO A 133 -10.79 13.14 -1.18
N PRO A 134 -9.64 12.73 -0.61
CA PRO A 134 -8.59 13.68 -0.20
C PRO A 134 -7.99 14.45 -1.36
N THR A 135 -7.80 13.82 -2.53
CA THR A 135 -7.27 14.49 -3.72
C THR A 135 -8.25 15.49 -4.31
N ILE A 136 -9.56 15.22 -4.25
CA ILE A 136 -10.61 16.15 -4.67
C ILE A 136 -10.59 17.41 -3.78
N VAL A 137 -10.49 17.24 -2.46
CA VAL A 137 -10.40 18.36 -1.52
C VAL A 137 -9.14 19.20 -1.78
N ALA A 138 -8.00 18.54 -1.99
CA ALA A 138 -6.75 19.20 -2.37
C ALA A 138 -6.90 20.01 -3.67
N MET A 139 -7.54 19.44 -4.69
CA MET A 139 -7.77 20.10 -5.98
C MET A 139 -8.61 21.39 -5.83
N ILE A 140 -9.65 21.37 -5.00
CA ILE A 140 -10.49 22.55 -4.75
C ILE A 140 -9.67 23.68 -4.11
N ILE A 141 -8.87 23.38 -3.08
CA ILE A 141 -8.05 24.37 -2.38
C ILE A 141 -7.02 25.00 -3.32
N ILE A 142 -6.31 24.18 -4.10
CA ILE A 142 -5.33 24.66 -5.07
C ILE A 142 -5.99 25.50 -6.16
N GLY A 143 -7.19 25.11 -6.63
CA GLY A 143 -7.96 25.90 -7.59
C GLY A 143 -8.34 27.28 -7.04
N LEU A 144 -8.80 27.35 -5.79
CA LEU A 144 -9.12 28.60 -5.11
C LEU A 144 -7.87 29.49 -4.92
N TRP A 145 -6.72 28.90 -4.62
CA TRP A 145 -5.44 29.62 -4.53
C TRP A 145 -4.94 30.09 -5.91
N SER A 146 -5.03 29.25 -6.93
CA SER A 146 -4.67 29.60 -8.31
C SER A 146 -5.48 30.80 -8.80
N TRP A 147 -6.78 30.85 -8.48
CA TRP A 147 -7.62 32.00 -8.78
C TRP A 147 -7.15 33.28 -8.09
N THR A 148 -6.76 33.21 -6.81
CA THR A 148 -6.17 34.39 -6.12
C THR A 148 -4.88 34.86 -6.75
N ASN A 149 -4.01 33.92 -7.14
CA ASN A 149 -2.70 34.22 -7.72
C ASN A 149 -2.85 34.95 -9.07
N ILE A 150 -3.76 34.49 -9.94
CA ILE A 150 -4.05 35.15 -11.22
C ILE A 150 -4.54 36.59 -11.01
N GLU A 151 -5.44 36.82 -10.05
CA GLU A 151 -5.94 38.17 -9.76
C GLU A 151 -4.87 39.09 -9.15
N ILE A 152 -3.95 38.56 -8.33
CA ILE A 152 -2.78 39.31 -7.82
C ILE A 152 -1.87 39.73 -8.99
N GLN A 153 -1.54 38.79 -9.88
CA GLN A 153 -0.71 39.06 -11.05
C GLN A 153 -1.33 40.12 -11.97
N ARG A 154 -2.65 40.05 -12.18
CA ARG A 154 -3.41 41.00 -12.99
C ARG A 154 -3.44 42.40 -12.38
N MET A 155 -3.45 42.52 -11.05
CA MET A 155 -3.52 43.80 -10.35
C MET A 155 -2.19 44.53 -10.26
N GLN A 156 -1.07 43.81 -10.29
CA GLN A 156 0.27 44.38 -10.12
C GLN A 156 0.56 45.60 -11.01
N PRO A 157 0.38 45.57 -12.35
CA PRO A 157 0.71 46.73 -13.19
C PRO A 157 -0.13 47.97 -12.86
N TYR A 158 -1.37 47.78 -12.40
CA TYR A 158 -2.23 48.89 -11.96
C TYR A 158 -1.79 49.47 -10.61
N ILE A 159 -1.31 48.62 -9.70
CA ILE A 159 -0.76 49.04 -8.41
C ILE A 159 0.47 49.93 -8.64
N ASP A 160 1.35 49.56 -9.57
CA ASP A 160 2.55 50.34 -9.89
C ASP A 160 2.19 51.68 -10.54
N LEU A 161 1.18 51.73 -11.42
CA LEU A 161 0.63 52.98 -11.96
C LEU A 161 0.04 53.90 -10.88
N ALA A 162 -0.61 53.34 -9.86
CA ALA A 162 -1.21 54.11 -8.76
C ALA A 162 -0.17 54.72 -7.79
N HIS A 163 1.05 54.16 -7.74
CA HIS A 163 2.16 54.74 -6.97
C HIS A 163 2.91 55.84 -7.73
N GLY A 164 2.66 56.01 -9.04
CA GLY A 164 3.24 57.05 -9.88
C GLY A 164 4.66 56.74 -10.40
N ASN A 165 5.17 57.57 -11.32
CA ASN A 165 6.52 57.45 -11.89
C ASN A 165 6.84 56.08 -12.54
N ALA A 166 5.82 55.39 -13.06
CA ALA A 166 5.95 54.01 -13.52
C ALA A 166 6.48 53.93 -14.96
N LYS A 167 7.46 53.06 -15.22
CA LYS A 167 7.99 52.80 -16.56
C LYS A 167 7.00 51.97 -17.38
N SER A 168 6.89 52.25 -18.67
CA SER A 168 6.03 51.50 -19.61
C SER A 168 6.36 50.00 -19.67
N GLU A 169 7.65 49.65 -19.68
CA GLU A 169 8.14 48.27 -19.73
C GLU A 169 7.75 47.43 -18.50
N THR A 170 7.55 48.07 -17.35
CA THR A 170 7.21 47.40 -16.07
C THR A 170 5.74 47.55 -15.68
N THR A 171 4.91 48.15 -16.54
CA THR A 171 3.47 48.35 -16.28
C THR A 171 2.61 48.08 -17.50
N LEU A 172 2.57 49.00 -18.47
CA LEU A 172 1.67 48.93 -19.64
C LEU A 172 2.00 47.77 -20.60
N LEU A 173 3.28 47.45 -20.76
CA LEU A 173 3.75 46.35 -21.61
C LEU A 173 3.86 45.03 -20.82
N LEU A 174 3.64 45.05 -19.51
CA LEU A 174 3.87 43.93 -18.63
C LEU A 174 2.59 43.10 -18.45
N ASP A 175 2.62 41.86 -18.91
CA ASP A 175 1.53 40.90 -18.72
C ASP A 175 2.04 39.61 -18.08
N TYR A 176 1.80 39.49 -16.77
CA TYR A 176 2.13 38.28 -16.02
C TYR A 176 1.21 37.10 -16.33
N THR A 177 -0.01 37.35 -16.84
CA THR A 177 -1.03 36.30 -17.05
C THR A 177 -0.75 35.44 -18.28
N ARG A 178 -0.01 35.98 -19.26
CA ARG A 178 0.42 35.27 -20.47
C ARG A 178 1.73 34.50 -20.32
N THR A 179 2.46 34.72 -19.22
CA THR A 179 3.74 34.06 -18.97
C THR A 179 3.51 32.66 -18.40
N ASN A 180 4.38 31.69 -18.73
CA ASN A 180 4.26 30.33 -18.22
C ASN A 180 4.38 30.30 -16.69
N THR A 181 3.44 29.63 -15.99
CA THR A 181 3.37 29.50 -14.52
C THR A 181 4.72 29.17 -13.86
N PHE A 182 5.54 28.31 -14.46
CA PHE A 182 6.85 27.93 -13.92
C PHE A 182 7.92 29.02 -14.03
N LEU A 183 7.74 30.03 -14.89
CA LEU A 183 8.70 31.11 -15.13
C LEU A 183 8.26 32.46 -14.54
N ILE A 184 6.98 32.62 -14.18
CA ILE A 184 6.43 33.89 -13.65
C ILE A 184 7.20 34.38 -12.44
N TRP A 185 7.58 33.50 -11.51
CA TRP A 185 8.27 33.91 -10.28
C TRP A 185 9.65 34.53 -10.55
N MET A 186 10.42 33.99 -11.51
CA MET A 186 11.71 34.57 -11.93
C MET A 186 11.51 35.91 -12.62
N HIS A 187 10.52 35.98 -13.52
CA HIS A 187 10.23 37.22 -14.25
C HIS A 187 9.74 38.34 -13.31
N ALA A 188 8.87 38.02 -12.36
CA ALA A 188 8.41 38.96 -11.33
C ALA A 188 9.54 39.40 -10.38
N ALA A 189 10.47 38.50 -10.03
CA ALA A 189 11.61 38.82 -9.19
C ALA A 189 12.57 39.79 -9.89
N SER A 190 12.82 39.60 -11.20
CA SER A 190 13.62 40.51 -12.03
C SER A 190 13.05 41.94 -12.05
N ASN A 191 11.71 42.05 -12.11
CA ASN A 191 11.00 43.33 -12.08
C ASN A 191 10.83 43.89 -10.64
N LYS A 192 11.39 43.25 -9.61
CA LYS A 192 11.30 43.64 -8.18
C LYS A 192 9.87 43.61 -7.61
N HIS A 193 8.96 42.83 -8.20
CA HIS A 193 7.57 42.65 -7.73
C HIS A 193 7.46 41.50 -6.73
N TRP A 194 8.02 41.70 -5.53
CA TRP A 194 8.19 40.65 -4.51
C TRP A 194 6.88 39.96 -4.06
N VAL A 195 5.76 40.68 -4.03
CA VAL A 195 4.45 40.10 -3.64
C VAL A 195 3.95 39.13 -4.70
N VAL A 196 4.14 39.44 -5.98
CA VAL A 196 3.78 38.56 -7.11
C VAL A 196 4.72 37.35 -7.18
N THR A 197 6.01 37.56 -6.91
CA THR A 197 6.99 36.46 -6.80
C THR A 197 6.57 35.47 -5.72
N LEU A 198 6.25 35.96 -4.51
CA LEU A 198 5.84 35.10 -3.40
C LEU A 198 4.51 34.38 -3.68
N ALA A 199 3.51 35.09 -4.22
CA ALA A 199 2.23 34.48 -4.61
C ALA A 199 2.41 33.34 -5.62
N SER A 200 3.30 33.53 -6.60
CA SER A 200 3.61 32.54 -7.64
C SER A 200 4.38 31.34 -7.08
N ILE A 201 5.28 31.54 -6.11
CA ILE A 201 5.97 30.44 -5.41
C ILE A 201 4.99 29.61 -4.59
N ILE A 202 4.04 30.25 -3.88
CA ILE A 202 2.99 29.53 -3.13
C ILE A 202 2.11 28.72 -4.09
N ALA A 203 1.73 29.30 -5.23
CA ALA A 203 0.95 28.59 -6.24
C ALA A 203 1.71 27.38 -6.82
N LEU A 204 3.01 27.52 -7.06
CA LEU A 204 3.88 26.43 -7.50
C LEU A 204 4.00 25.34 -6.42
N GLY A 205 4.20 25.73 -5.16
CA GLY A 205 4.25 24.81 -4.02
C GLY A 205 2.93 24.05 -3.82
N GLY A 206 1.80 24.69 -4.11
CA GLY A 206 0.48 24.05 -4.09
C GLY A 206 0.35 22.86 -5.05
N LEU A 207 1.12 22.79 -6.14
CA LEU A 207 1.11 21.65 -7.05
C LEU A 207 1.63 20.36 -6.40
N ALA A 208 2.56 20.47 -5.44
CA ALA A 208 3.06 19.31 -4.69
C ALA A 208 2.02 18.74 -3.70
N PHE A 209 0.93 19.46 -3.45
CA PHE A 209 -0.10 19.06 -2.51
C PHE A 209 -0.93 17.87 -3.01
N GLN A 210 -1.18 17.78 -4.33
CA GLN A 210 -1.94 16.69 -4.94
C GLN A 210 -1.29 15.29 -4.75
N PRO A 211 0.00 15.08 -5.08
CA PRO A 211 0.63 13.78 -4.87
C PRO A 211 0.76 13.41 -3.38
N LEU A 212 1.00 14.40 -2.50
CA LEU A 212 1.05 14.15 -1.05
C LEU A 212 -0.32 13.74 -0.49
N ALA A 213 -1.39 14.38 -0.93
CA ALA A 213 -2.77 14.03 -0.57
C ALA A 213 -3.20 12.65 -1.11
N ALA A 214 -2.58 12.15 -2.17
CA ALA A 214 -2.80 10.79 -2.65
C ALA A 214 -2.05 9.74 -1.79
N GLY A 215 -0.84 10.07 -1.33
CA GLY A 215 0.04 9.14 -0.62
C GLY A 215 -0.14 9.04 0.89
N TRP A 216 -1.02 9.82 1.50
CA TRP A 216 -1.21 9.81 2.96
C TRP A 216 -1.99 8.60 3.48
N LEU A 217 -2.89 8.00 2.68
CA LEU A 217 -3.62 6.78 3.04
C LEU A 217 -2.92 5.58 2.41
N THR A 218 -2.52 4.62 3.24
CA THR A 218 -1.85 3.40 2.79
C THR A 218 -2.57 2.17 3.32
N VAL A 219 -2.72 1.16 2.46
CA VAL A 219 -3.20 -0.16 2.89
C VAL A 219 -1.99 -0.98 3.29
N ARG A 220 -1.94 -1.44 4.54
CA ARG A 220 -0.88 -2.34 5.03
C ARG A 220 -1.51 -3.58 5.68
N ASN A 221 -0.81 -4.69 5.56
CA ASN A 221 -1.13 -5.90 6.29
C ASN A 221 -0.45 -5.81 7.66
N ILE A 222 -1.25 -5.93 8.72
CA ILE A 222 -0.75 -5.93 10.09
C ILE A 222 -1.19 -7.19 10.81
N TRP A 223 -0.34 -7.67 11.70
CA TRP A 223 -0.61 -8.82 12.56
C TRP A 223 -1.42 -8.34 13.76
N LEU A 224 -2.66 -8.82 13.90
CA LEU A 224 -3.48 -8.54 15.07
C LEU A 224 -3.71 -9.81 15.89
N PRO A 225 -3.46 -9.77 17.20
CA PRO A 225 -3.97 -10.79 18.11
C PRO A 225 -5.48 -10.61 18.26
N LEU A 226 -6.23 -11.67 18.00
CA LEU A 226 -7.64 -11.76 18.33
C LEU A 226 -7.82 -12.03 19.82
N PRO A 227 -8.99 -11.68 20.40
CA PRO A 227 -9.30 -12.05 21.78
C PRO A 227 -9.19 -13.57 21.95
N PRO A 228 -8.71 -14.04 23.12
CA PRO A 228 -8.60 -15.48 23.38
C PRO A 228 -9.95 -16.16 23.20
N THR A 229 -9.95 -17.28 22.49
CA THR A 229 -11.17 -18.04 22.18
C THR A 229 -11.04 -19.46 22.67
N SER A 230 -12.08 -19.93 23.35
CA SER A 230 -12.12 -21.29 23.86
C SER A 230 -12.78 -22.20 22.84
N VAL A 231 -12.10 -23.27 22.44
CA VAL A 231 -12.62 -24.27 21.50
C VAL A 231 -12.61 -25.66 22.14
N ARG A 232 -13.43 -26.56 21.61
CA ARG A 232 -13.53 -27.93 22.10
C ARG A 232 -12.32 -28.75 21.64
N ASN A 233 -11.78 -29.57 22.53
CA ASN A 233 -10.85 -30.63 22.16
C ASN A 233 -11.60 -31.71 21.36
N LEU A 234 -10.97 -32.29 20.34
CA LEU A 234 -11.57 -33.41 19.59
C LEU A 234 -11.16 -34.74 20.22
N LYS A 235 -9.91 -34.82 20.65
CA LYS A 235 -9.36 -35.99 21.31
C LYS A 235 -8.57 -35.60 22.55
N THR A 236 -8.27 -36.57 23.40
CA THR A 236 -7.41 -36.47 24.57
C THR A 236 -6.46 -37.66 24.63
N VAL A 237 -5.38 -37.52 25.38
CA VAL A 237 -4.35 -38.57 25.53
C VAL A 237 -4.98 -39.81 26.17
N GLY A 238 -4.86 -40.95 25.50
CA GLY A 238 -5.37 -42.21 26.00
C GLY A 238 -5.20 -43.32 24.99
N LEU A 239 -5.16 -44.56 25.47
CA LEU A 239 -5.05 -45.74 24.62
C LEU A 239 -6.42 -46.14 24.08
N SER A 240 -6.56 -46.19 22.74
CA SER A 240 -7.77 -46.63 22.06
C SER A 240 -8.11 -48.08 22.40
N PRO A 241 -9.35 -48.45 22.75
CA PRO A 241 -9.69 -49.85 23.02
C PRO A 241 -9.69 -50.73 21.76
N ASP A 242 -9.81 -50.13 20.57
CA ASP A 242 -10.03 -50.83 19.31
C ASP A 242 -8.75 -51.04 18.48
N PHE A 243 -7.55 -50.76 19.02
CA PHE A 243 -6.31 -50.87 18.24
C PHE A 243 -6.04 -52.30 17.73
N SER A 244 -6.61 -53.32 18.38
CA SER A 244 -6.47 -54.74 17.98
C SER A 244 -7.09 -55.07 16.62
N ASN A 245 -7.93 -54.20 16.05
CA ASN A 245 -8.51 -54.40 14.72
C ASN A 245 -7.54 -54.07 13.56
N LEU A 246 -6.38 -53.48 13.88
CA LEU A 246 -5.31 -53.08 12.97
C LEU A 246 -5.69 -52.08 11.85
N VAL A 247 -6.90 -51.50 11.88
CA VAL A 247 -7.35 -50.50 10.88
C VAL A 247 -6.50 -49.23 10.91
N PRO A 248 -6.14 -48.66 12.09
CA PRO A 248 -5.34 -47.45 12.11
C PRO A 248 -3.93 -47.66 11.57
N PHE A 249 -3.35 -48.85 11.77
CA PHE A 249 -2.01 -49.21 11.30
C PHE A 249 -1.96 -49.33 9.79
N VAL A 250 -2.87 -50.09 9.16
CA VAL A 250 -2.87 -50.19 7.69
C VAL A 250 -3.17 -48.85 7.01
N SER A 251 -4.00 -48.01 7.63
CA SER A 251 -4.35 -46.67 7.12
C SER A 251 -3.16 -45.70 7.22
N ALA A 252 -2.43 -45.74 8.34
CA ALA A 252 -1.19 -44.99 8.52
C ALA A 252 -0.12 -45.42 7.52
N ALA A 253 0.01 -46.73 7.25
CA ALA A 253 0.96 -47.25 6.27
C ALA A 253 0.64 -46.76 4.86
N GLY A 254 -0.63 -46.76 4.46
CA GLY A 254 -1.05 -46.24 3.15
C GLY A 254 -0.80 -44.74 2.99
N TYR A 255 -0.98 -43.94 4.04
CA TYR A 255 -0.61 -42.51 3.99
C TYR A 255 0.90 -42.32 3.91
N ALA A 256 1.68 -43.08 4.69
CA ALA A 256 3.14 -43.01 4.66
C ALA A 256 3.70 -43.39 3.28
N GLU A 257 3.13 -44.40 2.63
CA GLU A 257 3.43 -44.75 1.23
C GLU A 257 3.09 -43.62 0.27
N ALA A 258 1.89 -43.04 0.37
CA ALA A 258 1.48 -41.94 -0.49
C ALA A 258 2.35 -40.68 -0.29
N GLN A 259 2.77 -40.37 0.93
CA GLN A 259 3.70 -39.27 1.21
C GLN A 259 5.09 -39.55 0.64
N ALA A 260 5.60 -40.77 0.80
CA ALA A 260 6.89 -41.20 0.25
C ALA A 260 6.93 -41.14 -1.29
N LEU A 261 5.80 -41.45 -1.94
CA LEU A 261 5.70 -41.51 -3.41
C LEU A 261 5.37 -40.16 -4.07
N TYR A 262 4.47 -39.38 -3.47
CA TYR A 262 3.90 -38.17 -4.07
C TYR A 262 4.30 -36.88 -3.35
N ALA A 263 5.16 -36.96 -2.32
CA ALA A 263 5.58 -35.82 -1.51
C ALA A 263 4.37 -35.02 -0.96
N LEU A 264 3.38 -35.74 -0.42
CA LEU A 264 2.19 -35.14 0.18
C LEU A 264 2.59 -34.24 1.37
N PRO A 265 1.84 -33.15 1.62
CA PRO A 265 2.06 -32.32 2.81
C PRO A 265 1.80 -33.11 4.09
N ASP A 266 2.37 -32.65 5.19
CA ASP A 266 2.13 -33.26 6.49
C ASP A 266 0.64 -33.16 6.88
N PRO A 267 0.08 -34.22 7.49
CA PRO A 267 -1.30 -34.21 7.92
C PRO A 267 -1.55 -33.21 9.06
N ALA A 268 -2.80 -32.80 9.23
CA ALA A 268 -3.17 -31.89 10.31
C ALA A 268 -2.77 -32.46 11.68
N PHE A 269 -2.26 -31.59 12.56
CA PHE A 269 -1.78 -31.94 13.90
C PHE A 269 -0.58 -32.93 13.96
N ILE A 270 0.12 -33.17 12.86
CA ILE A 270 1.32 -34.03 12.80
C ILE A 270 2.45 -33.31 12.09
N LYS A 271 3.67 -33.33 12.66
CA LYS A 271 4.90 -32.81 12.02
C LYS A 271 6.16 -33.27 12.74
N ASP A 272 7.21 -33.63 12.01
CA ASP A 272 8.54 -33.96 12.57
C ASP A 272 8.50 -35.02 13.71
N GLY A 273 7.67 -36.06 13.56
CA GLY A 273 7.46 -37.10 14.56
C GLY A 273 6.62 -36.67 15.78
N TRP A 274 6.18 -35.42 15.84
CA TRP A 274 5.19 -34.96 16.82
C TRP A 274 3.79 -35.21 16.33
N THR A 275 2.98 -35.75 17.23
CA THR A 275 1.53 -35.83 17.08
C THR A 275 0.89 -35.05 18.21
N VAL A 276 0.13 -34.03 17.86
CA VAL A 276 -0.47 -33.10 18.82
C VAL A 276 -1.94 -33.44 19.01
N GLN A 277 -2.44 -33.24 20.23
CA GLN A 277 -3.85 -33.42 20.54
C GLN A 277 -4.72 -32.51 19.64
N PRO A 278 -5.61 -33.08 18.81
CA PRO A 278 -6.42 -32.32 17.88
C PRO A 278 -7.55 -31.56 18.60
N PHE A 279 -7.79 -30.34 18.13
CA PHE A 279 -8.86 -29.45 18.60
C PHE A 279 -9.61 -28.83 17.43
N VAL A 280 -10.79 -28.25 17.70
CA VAL A 280 -11.60 -27.61 16.65
C VAL A 280 -10.92 -26.33 16.17
N VAL A 281 -10.52 -26.27 14.90
CA VAL A 281 -9.96 -25.07 14.27
C VAL A 281 -11.10 -24.08 13.97
N PRO A 282 -11.10 -22.84 14.52
CA PRO A 282 -12.18 -21.88 14.37
C PRO A 282 -12.12 -21.14 13.02
N THR A 283 -12.42 -21.84 11.92
CA THR A 283 -12.41 -21.29 10.55
C THR A 283 -13.41 -20.16 10.33
N ASN A 284 -14.46 -20.05 11.17
CA ASN A 284 -15.46 -18.99 11.12
C ASN A 284 -14.91 -17.60 11.51
N GLN A 285 -13.77 -17.54 12.22
CA GLN A 285 -13.21 -16.26 12.66
C GLN A 285 -12.24 -15.69 11.63
N THR A 286 -11.28 -16.51 11.16
CA THR A 286 -10.30 -16.10 10.16
C THR A 286 -9.81 -17.28 9.34
N LEU A 287 -9.69 -17.10 8.02
CA LEU A 287 -9.09 -18.08 7.12
C LEU A 287 -7.55 -17.97 7.07
N ASN A 288 -7.03 -16.75 7.26
CA ASN A 288 -5.59 -16.46 7.19
C ASN A 288 -5.08 -16.03 8.56
N GLY A 289 -4.44 -16.95 9.27
CA GLY A 289 -3.87 -16.70 10.59
C GLY A 289 -3.13 -17.91 11.14
N THR A 290 -2.39 -17.67 12.22
CA THR A 290 -1.69 -18.69 12.98
C THR A 290 -2.30 -18.76 14.38
N ILE A 291 -2.64 -19.98 14.80
CA ILE A 291 -3.18 -20.30 16.11
C ILE A 291 -2.02 -20.71 17.00
N PHE A 292 -1.96 -20.14 18.18
CA PHE A 292 -1.06 -20.51 19.26
C PHE A 292 -1.88 -21.18 20.35
N ALA A 293 -1.53 -22.42 20.70
CA ALA A 293 -2.25 -23.21 21.69
C ALA A 293 -1.27 -23.95 22.61
N ASN A 294 -1.62 -24.06 23.89
CA ASN A 294 -0.91 -24.91 24.85
C ASN A 294 -1.69 -26.21 25.00
N THR A 295 -1.09 -27.32 24.57
CA THR A 295 -1.77 -28.61 24.45
C THR A 295 -0.80 -29.75 24.77
N VAL A 296 -1.22 -31.00 24.60
CA VAL A 296 -0.38 -32.18 24.81
C VAL A 296 0.07 -32.74 23.47
N GLY A 297 1.33 -33.15 23.40
CA GLY A 297 1.93 -33.76 22.23
C GLY A 297 2.63 -35.06 22.60
N ILE A 298 2.60 -36.02 21.69
CA ILE A 298 3.35 -37.27 21.75
C ILE A 298 4.41 -37.20 20.67
N LYS A 299 5.68 -37.28 21.07
CA LYS A 299 6.79 -37.44 20.14
C LYS A 299 7.08 -38.92 19.95
N THR A 300 7.11 -39.37 18.70
CA THR A 300 7.51 -40.71 18.30
C THR A 300 8.87 -40.64 17.64
N TRP A 301 9.74 -41.59 17.96
CA TRP A 301 11.00 -41.83 17.27
C TRP A 301 11.04 -43.26 16.77
N SER A 302 11.52 -43.48 15.56
CA SER A 302 11.74 -44.81 14.99
C SER A 302 12.97 -45.52 15.57
N GLY A 303 13.99 -44.76 15.99
CA GLY A 303 15.23 -45.32 16.55
C GLY A 303 15.93 -46.28 15.59
N CYS A 304 15.96 -45.92 14.29
CA CYS A 304 16.51 -46.77 13.25
C CYS A 304 18.04 -46.63 13.16
N GLU A 305 18.73 -47.76 13.16
CA GLU A 305 20.18 -47.87 13.05
C GLU A 305 20.58 -48.89 11.98
N ALA A 306 21.75 -48.71 11.37
CA ALA A 306 22.31 -49.69 10.44
C ALA A 306 22.68 -50.98 11.18
N ALA A 307 22.57 -52.13 10.51
CA ALA A 307 23.15 -53.37 11.02
C ALA A 307 24.69 -53.25 11.17
N ASP A 308 25.25 -53.82 12.23
CA ASP A 308 26.70 -53.88 12.46
C ASP A 308 27.40 -54.77 11.43
N SER A 309 26.75 -55.87 11.05
CA SER A 309 27.21 -56.76 10.00
C SER A 309 26.03 -57.36 9.24
N VAL A 310 26.19 -57.51 7.92
CA VAL A 310 25.22 -58.17 7.03
C VAL A 310 25.97 -59.25 6.27
N GLY A 311 25.64 -60.51 6.54
CA GLY A 311 26.15 -61.70 5.89
C GLY A 311 25.14 -62.25 4.89
N ILE A 312 25.63 -62.64 3.71
CA ILE A 312 24.84 -63.25 2.64
C ILE A 312 25.35 -64.68 2.47
N ALA A 313 24.51 -65.67 2.76
CA ALA A 313 24.84 -67.10 2.61
C ALA A 313 23.91 -67.77 1.59
N GLN A 314 24.42 -68.74 0.84
CA GLN A 314 23.62 -69.53 -0.10
C GLN A 314 22.84 -70.60 0.68
N ASP A 315 21.53 -70.68 0.48
CA ASP A 315 20.67 -71.69 1.11
C ASP A 315 20.49 -72.92 0.20
N PRO A 316 20.62 -74.16 0.73
CA PRO A 316 20.46 -75.40 -0.02
C PRO A 316 19.10 -75.58 -0.74
N ARG A 317 18.07 -74.83 -0.33
CA ARG A 317 16.71 -74.86 -0.89
C ARG A 317 16.57 -74.03 -2.18
N GLY A 318 17.64 -73.37 -2.63
CA GLY A 318 17.63 -72.56 -3.85
C GLY A 318 17.31 -71.08 -3.58
N GLY A 319 17.98 -70.47 -2.61
CA GLY A 319 17.80 -69.09 -2.22
C GLY A 319 19.01 -68.53 -1.48
N VAL A 320 18.84 -67.37 -0.85
CA VAL A 320 19.86 -66.69 -0.06
C VAL A 320 19.35 -66.48 1.37
N ASP A 321 20.17 -66.85 2.35
CA ASP A 321 19.98 -66.48 3.74
C ASP A 321 20.73 -65.17 4.03
N LEU A 322 19.98 -64.15 4.43
CA LEU A 322 20.53 -62.90 4.96
C LEU A 322 20.61 -63.00 6.48
N ASN A 323 21.82 -62.89 7.01
CA ASN A 323 22.08 -62.82 8.45
C ASN A 323 22.56 -61.43 8.81
N ALA A 324 21.84 -60.74 9.69
CA ALA A 324 22.21 -59.41 10.14
C ALA A 324 22.37 -59.37 11.66
N THR A 325 23.37 -58.62 12.15
CA THR A 325 23.63 -58.42 13.59
C THR A 325 23.48 -56.95 13.97
N TRP A 326 22.92 -56.68 15.15
CA TRP A 326 22.83 -55.34 15.75
C TRP A 326 23.00 -55.46 17.26
N GLY A 327 24.14 -54.98 17.76
CA GLY A 327 24.60 -55.24 19.12
C GLY A 327 24.61 -56.74 19.44
N ASP A 328 23.79 -57.12 20.41
CA ASP A 328 23.63 -58.50 20.87
C ASP A 328 22.50 -59.26 20.14
N CYS A 329 21.82 -58.62 19.19
CA CYS A 329 20.69 -59.18 18.44
C CYS A 329 21.11 -59.72 17.07
N THR A 330 20.48 -60.80 16.64
CA THR A 330 20.70 -61.41 15.32
C THR A 330 19.36 -61.73 14.67
N SER A 331 19.23 -61.43 13.37
CA SER A 331 18.05 -61.78 12.57
C SER A 331 18.47 -62.49 11.30
N GLN A 332 17.74 -63.56 10.95
CA GLN A 332 17.96 -64.36 9.75
C GLN A 332 16.70 -64.37 8.88
N PHE A 333 16.87 -64.14 7.58
CA PHE A 333 15.79 -64.10 6.60
C PHE A 333 16.14 -64.96 5.39
N PHE A 334 15.21 -65.82 4.98
CA PHE A 334 15.34 -66.57 3.73
C PHE A 334 14.72 -65.77 2.58
N ILE A 335 15.49 -65.60 1.49
CA ILE A 335 15.08 -64.90 0.28
C ILE A 335 15.15 -65.85 -0.90
N ASP A 336 14.02 -66.05 -1.58
CA ASP A 336 13.98 -66.82 -2.82
C ASP A 336 14.60 -65.97 -3.96
N THR A 337 15.61 -66.48 -4.66
CA THR A 337 16.28 -65.75 -5.77
C THR A 337 15.43 -65.57 -7.04
N ASN A 338 14.19 -66.03 -7.07
CA ASN A 338 13.29 -65.91 -8.23
C ASN A 338 12.89 -64.47 -8.60
N ALA A 339 13.00 -63.50 -7.68
CA ALA A 339 12.76 -62.08 -7.95
C ALA A 339 14.05 -61.25 -7.83
N THR A 340 14.23 -60.28 -8.73
CA THR A 340 15.46 -59.47 -8.84
C THR A 340 15.67 -58.53 -7.66
N GLN A 341 14.59 -57.93 -7.18
CA GLN A 341 14.61 -56.94 -6.10
C GLN A 341 13.52 -57.31 -5.11
N GLN A 342 13.90 -57.44 -3.84
CA GLN A 342 13.01 -57.86 -2.77
C GLN A 342 13.26 -57.04 -1.51
N TRP A 343 12.22 -56.88 -0.73
CA TRP A 343 12.24 -56.12 0.52
C TRP A 343 11.24 -56.73 1.49
N GLY A 344 11.45 -56.47 2.78
CA GLY A 344 10.54 -56.95 3.80
C GLY A 344 10.82 -56.32 5.16
N VAL A 345 9.91 -56.59 6.08
CA VAL A 345 10.03 -56.21 7.49
C VAL A 345 9.65 -57.39 8.36
N GLN A 346 10.38 -57.61 9.43
CA GLN A 346 10.11 -58.69 10.40
C GLN A 346 10.44 -58.24 11.82
N LEU A 347 10.04 -59.05 12.80
CA LEU A 347 10.39 -58.85 14.21
C LEU A 347 11.80 -59.37 14.49
N VAL A 348 12.51 -58.68 15.37
CA VAL A 348 13.75 -59.20 15.97
C VAL A 348 13.38 -60.21 17.05
N THR A 349 13.83 -61.46 16.89
CA THR A 349 13.42 -62.57 17.75
C THR A 349 14.55 -63.16 18.59
N GLN A 350 15.83 -62.90 18.25
CA GLN A 350 16.99 -63.47 18.93
C GLN A 350 17.95 -62.37 19.38
N CYS A 351 18.10 -62.23 20.70
CA CYS A 351 19.11 -61.35 21.30
C CYS A 351 19.80 -62.08 22.46
N LEU A 352 21.13 -61.96 22.55
CA LEU A 352 21.96 -62.61 23.58
C LEU A 352 21.74 -62.01 24.96
N THR A 353 21.42 -60.72 25.03
CA THR A 353 21.01 -60.01 26.23
C THR A 353 19.62 -59.41 26.04
N GLY A 354 18.77 -59.49 27.06
CA GLY A 354 17.41 -58.95 27.02
C GLY A 354 16.32 -60.02 26.83
N ASN A 355 15.17 -59.74 27.42
CA ASN A 355 14.00 -60.62 27.47
C ASN A 355 13.18 -60.60 26.17
N VAL A 356 13.80 -60.41 25.00
CA VAL A 356 13.11 -60.23 23.70
C VAL A 356 12.24 -61.44 23.33
N SER A 357 12.61 -62.65 23.76
CA SER A 357 11.81 -63.86 23.57
C SER A 357 10.52 -63.90 24.41
N THR A 358 10.48 -63.15 25.53
CA THR A 358 9.32 -63.05 26.43
C THR A 358 8.52 -61.76 26.27
N THR A 359 9.09 -60.76 25.59
CA THR A 359 8.38 -59.55 25.21
C THR A 359 7.25 -59.90 24.23
N PRO A 360 6.02 -59.39 24.41
CA PRO A 360 4.95 -59.57 23.43
C PRO A 360 5.34 -59.02 22.05
N ASP A 361 4.79 -59.61 20.99
CA ASP A 361 5.17 -59.29 19.60
C ASP A 361 4.97 -57.82 19.24
N GLU A 362 4.00 -57.13 19.86
CA GLU A 362 3.70 -55.72 19.60
C GLU A 362 4.79 -54.76 20.09
N TYR A 363 5.64 -55.19 21.02
CA TYR A 363 6.67 -54.35 21.65
C TYR A 363 8.08 -54.73 21.23
N LYS A 364 8.23 -55.72 20.33
CA LYS A 364 9.54 -56.13 19.85
C LYS A 364 10.12 -55.13 18.85
N PRO A 365 11.46 -54.96 18.82
CA PRO A 365 12.13 -54.23 17.75
C PRO A 365 11.84 -54.84 16.38
N VAL A 366 11.89 -54.00 15.35
CA VAL A 366 11.61 -54.39 13.97
C VAL A 366 12.86 -54.26 13.12
N VAL A 367 12.95 -55.07 12.08
CA VAL A 367 14.08 -55.08 11.16
C VAL A 367 13.57 -54.99 9.72
N PHE A 368 14.01 -53.96 9.02
CA PHE A 368 13.72 -53.71 7.61
C PHE A 368 14.91 -54.15 6.76
N TRP A 369 14.64 -54.88 5.69
CA TRP A 369 15.69 -55.39 4.80
C TRP A 369 15.32 -55.19 3.33
N VAL A 370 16.35 -55.05 2.52
CA VAL A 370 16.27 -54.99 1.06
C VAL A 370 17.42 -55.79 0.46
N PHE A 371 17.14 -56.49 -0.64
CA PHE A 371 18.07 -57.32 -1.36
C PHE A 371 17.92 -57.13 -2.87
N ASP A 372 19.06 -56.94 -3.55
CA ASP A 372 19.15 -56.94 -5.00
C ASP A 372 20.02 -58.12 -5.47
N SER A 373 19.41 -59.08 -6.16
CA SER A 373 20.09 -60.28 -6.65
C SER A 373 20.98 -60.02 -7.87
N SER A 374 20.81 -58.90 -8.59
CA SER A 374 21.63 -58.55 -9.75
C SER A 374 23.04 -58.11 -9.35
N GLN A 375 23.16 -57.44 -8.20
CA GLN A 375 24.43 -56.94 -7.65
C GLN A 375 24.90 -57.72 -6.42
N SER A 376 24.06 -58.63 -5.90
CA SER A 376 24.28 -59.35 -4.64
C SER A 376 24.52 -58.40 -3.46
N LEU A 377 23.77 -57.30 -3.43
CA LEU A 377 23.84 -56.28 -2.39
C LEU A 377 22.62 -56.39 -1.46
N ALA A 378 22.84 -56.18 -0.18
CA ALA A 378 21.81 -56.18 0.85
C ALA A 378 22.01 -54.99 1.78
N ALA A 379 20.92 -54.39 2.23
CA ALA A 379 20.92 -53.40 3.30
C ALA A 379 19.88 -53.79 4.34
N VAL A 380 20.25 -53.66 5.62
CA VAL A 380 19.41 -54.04 6.75
C VAL A 380 19.47 -52.96 7.81
N THR A 381 18.30 -52.57 8.32
CA THR A 381 18.11 -51.53 9.33
C THR A 381 17.27 -52.07 10.47
N PHE A 382 17.77 -51.90 11.69
CA PHE A 382 17.07 -52.26 12.92
C PHE A 382 16.44 -51.01 13.51
N CYS A 383 15.17 -51.06 13.89
CA CYS A 383 14.47 -49.93 14.47
C CYS A 383 13.85 -50.32 15.82
N GLN A 384 14.17 -49.54 16.85
CA GLN A 384 13.56 -49.65 18.17
C GLN A 384 12.74 -48.39 18.47
N PRO A 385 11.42 -48.44 18.31
CA PRO A 385 10.59 -47.26 18.47
C PRO A 385 10.55 -46.80 19.93
N ALA A 386 10.49 -45.48 20.13
CA ALA A 386 10.34 -44.85 21.42
C ALA A 386 9.27 -43.77 21.37
N ILE A 387 8.64 -43.47 22.52
CA ILE A 387 7.66 -42.38 22.66
C ILE A 387 7.92 -41.52 23.88
N SER A 388 7.52 -40.26 23.80
CA SER A 388 7.51 -39.34 24.94
C SER A 388 6.28 -38.45 24.88
N VAL A 389 5.63 -38.29 26.03
CA VAL A 389 4.45 -37.44 26.20
C VAL A 389 4.86 -36.17 26.92
N ALA A 390 4.54 -35.01 26.35
CA ALA A 390 4.87 -33.72 26.92
C ALA A 390 3.79 -32.67 26.65
N ASN A 391 3.68 -31.69 27.55
CA ASN A 391 2.95 -30.47 27.24
C ASN A 391 3.75 -29.67 26.20
N VAL A 392 3.08 -29.17 25.18
CA VAL A 392 3.68 -28.47 24.04
C VAL A 392 2.93 -27.19 23.73
N ASP A 393 3.69 -26.17 23.35
CA ASP A 393 3.19 -24.94 22.76
C ASP A 393 3.30 -25.07 21.24
N VAL A 394 2.16 -24.98 20.55
CA VAL A 394 2.03 -25.29 19.13
C VAL A 394 1.56 -24.10 18.31
N GLU A 395 2.09 -24.01 17.10
CA GLU A 395 1.67 -23.07 16.08
C GLU A 395 0.94 -23.83 14.98
N VAL A 396 -0.34 -23.53 14.78
CA VAL A 396 -1.22 -24.23 13.83
C VAL A 396 -1.77 -23.26 12.81
N ASN A 397 -1.77 -23.64 11.54
CA ASN A 397 -2.37 -22.84 10.49
C ASN A 397 -3.91 -22.89 10.58
N CYS A 398 -4.58 -21.72 10.53
CA CYS A 398 -6.05 -21.63 10.58
C CYS A 398 -6.75 -22.29 9.39
N GLN A 399 -6.08 -22.42 8.23
CA GLN A 399 -6.72 -22.86 6.99
C GLN A 399 -6.95 -24.38 6.94
N ASP A 400 -5.94 -25.16 7.32
CA ASP A 400 -5.88 -26.60 7.12
C ASP A 400 -5.56 -27.39 8.40
N GLY A 401 -5.24 -26.72 9.50
CA GLY A 401 -4.83 -27.38 10.75
C GLY A 401 -3.42 -27.96 10.71
N SER A 402 -2.60 -27.59 9.71
CA SER A 402 -1.19 -28.01 9.63
C SER A 402 -0.38 -27.42 10.79
N LEU A 403 0.49 -28.24 11.38
CA LEU A 403 1.43 -27.77 12.39
C LEU A 403 2.58 -27.02 11.70
N GLN A 404 2.85 -25.81 12.16
CA GLN A 404 3.98 -25.00 11.69
C GLN A 404 5.19 -25.21 12.60
N ASN A 405 4.97 -25.18 13.91
CA ASN A 405 6.02 -25.29 14.91
C ASN A 405 5.48 -25.96 16.18
N VAL A 406 6.34 -26.73 16.86
CA VAL A 406 6.03 -27.44 18.10
C VAL A 406 7.19 -27.23 19.06
N THR A 407 6.90 -26.66 20.23
CA THR A 407 7.90 -26.43 21.27
C THR A 407 7.48 -27.10 22.56
N VAL A 408 8.41 -27.77 23.24
CA VAL A 408 8.12 -28.43 24.51
C VAL A 408 7.96 -27.38 25.59
N SER A 409 6.84 -27.42 26.31
CA SER A 409 6.55 -26.50 27.40
C SER A 409 7.37 -26.88 28.64
N ASN A 410 7.65 -25.89 29.49
CA ASN A 410 8.40 -26.11 30.74
C ASN A 410 7.57 -26.83 31.82
N VAL A 411 6.26 -27.01 31.60
CA VAL A 411 5.37 -27.70 32.53
C VAL A 411 5.45 -29.21 32.24
N PRO A 412 6.01 -30.02 33.16
CA PRO A 412 6.10 -31.46 32.94
C PRO A 412 4.72 -32.09 32.85
N TRP A 413 4.60 -33.14 32.03
CA TRP A 413 3.40 -33.95 31.96
C TRP A 413 3.23 -34.72 33.28
N PRO A 414 2.05 -34.69 33.94
CA PRO A 414 1.83 -35.33 35.23
C PRO A 414 1.96 -36.86 35.20
N GLY A 415 1.87 -37.49 34.02
CA GLY A 415 1.96 -38.94 33.86
C GLY A 415 0.78 -39.71 34.47
N GLY A 416 0.86 -41.04 34.44
CA GLY A 416 -0.15 -41.92 35.04
C GLY A 416 -1.37 -42.20 34.16
N ASP A 417 -1.35 -41.75 32.91
CA ASP A 417 -2.25 -42.14 31.83
C ASP A 417 -1.95 -43.56 31.32
N ASN A 418 -2.85 -44.13 30.51
CA ASN A 418 -2.73 -45.49 29.98
C ASN A 418 -1.55 -45.68 28.98
N ILE A 419 -0.80 -44.62 28.68
CA ILE A 419 0.36 -44.64 27.79
C ILE A 419 1.65 -44.58 28.61
N THR A 420 1.81 -43.58 29.49
CA THR A 420 2.99 -43.45 30.36
C THR A 420 2.98 -44.41 31.55
N GLY A 421 1.79 -44.78 32.05
CA GLY A 421 1.55 -45.79 33.07
C GLY A 421 0.98 -47.10 32.50
N PRO A 422 0.51 -48.02 33.36
CA PRO A 422 -0.10 -49.28 32.91
C PRO A 422 -1.30 -49.02 31.99
N PRO A 423 -1.50 -49.82 30.92
CA PRO A 423 -0.79 -51.06 30.61
C PRO A 423 0.52 -50.89 29.83
N MET A 424 0.79 -49.75 29.19
CA MET A 424 1.93 -49.60 28.28
C MET A 424 3.26 -49.27 28.96
N ASN A 425 3.24 -48.61 30.12
CA ASN A 425 4.43 -48.17 30.87
C ASN A 425 5.46 -47.43 29.99
N GLY A 426 5.00 -46.66 29.01
CA GLY A 426 5.83 -45.87 28.10
C GLY A 426 6.49 -46.65 26.94
N ILE A 427 6.20 -47.94 26.78
CA ILE A 427 6.74 -48.74 25.67
C ILE A 427 5.77 -48.66 24.48
N PRO A 428 6.17 -48.11 23.32
CA PRO A 428 5.27 -47.97 22.18
C PRO A 428 5.03 -49.29 21.44
N LEU A 429 3.90 -49.36 20.74
CA LEU A 429 3.62 -50.41 19.77
C LEU A 429 4.52 -50.24 18.54
N ASN A 430 5.07 -51.34 18.02
CA ASN A 430 5.89 -51.33 16.81
C ASN A 430 5.08 -51.14 15.52
N GLY A 431 3.77 -51.43 15.54
CA GLY A 431 2.88 -51.28 14.40
C GLY A 431 3.01 -52.36 13.31
N ILE A 432 4.00 -53.23 13.39
CA ILE A 432 4.34 -54.18 12.31
C ILE A 432 3.70 -55.54 12.53
N ALA A 433 3.76 -56.04 13.76
CA ALA A 433 3.27 -57.37 14.07
C ALA A 433 2.64 -57.43 15.46
N PHE A 434 1.60 -58.24 15.56
CA PHE A 434 0.76 -58.30 16.76
C PHE A 434 0.45 -59.74 17.13
N ASN A 435 0.32 -60.02 18.43
CA ASN A 435 -0.15 -61.31 18.88
C ASN A 435 -1.68 -61.39 18.72
N LEU A 436 -2.10 -61.87 17.55
CA LEU A 436 -3.51 -62.00 17.18
C LEU A 436 -4.16 -63.31 17.71
N THR A 437 -3.53 -64.04 18.64
CA THR A 437 -4.10 -65.27 19.17
C THR A 437 -5.22 -64.98 20.17
N ASN A 438 -6.45 -65.32 19.79
CA ASN A 438 -7.61 -65.24 20.67
C ASN A 438 -8.02 -66.67 21.08
N PRO A 439 -8.03 -67.01 22.39
CA PRO A 439 -8.37 -68.36 22.83
C PRO A 439 -9.83 -68.77 22.56
N ASP A 440 -10.75 -67.80 22.34
CA ASP A 440 -12.19 -68.07 22.19
C ASP A 440 -12.79 -67.79 20.78
N ARG A 441 -12.00 -67.31 19.81
CA ARG A 441 -12.47 -67.08 18.43
C ARG A 441 -11.36 -67.32 17.41
N GLN A 442 -11.72 -67.92 16.27
CA GLN A 442 -10.84 -68.05 15.11
C GLN A 442 -10.16 -66.71 14.81
N VAL A 443 -8.85 -66.73 14.54
CA VAL A 443 -8.09 -65.57 14.05
C VAL A 443 -8.90 -64.91 12.96
N GLU A 444 -9.32 -63.67 13.19
CA GLU A 444 -10.14 -62.94 12.23
C GLU A 444 -9.26 -62.70 10.99
N ILE A 445 -9.52 -63.45 9.91
CA ILE A 445 -8.71 -63.47 8.68
C ILE A 445 -8.44 -62.05 8.15
N TYR A 446 -9.40 -61.14 8.35
CA TYR A 446 -9.28 -59.74 7.98
C TYR A 446 -8.24 -58.96 8.79
N VAL A 447 -8.05 -59.28 10.07
CA VAL A 447 -7.03 -58.63 10.92
C VAL A 447 -5.64 -59.11 10.51
N LEU A 448 -5.45 -60.41 10.28
CA LEU A 448 -4.21 -60.95 9.72
C LEU A 448 -3.90 -60.37 8.32
N GLY A 449 -4.93 -60.17 7.49
CA GLY A 449 -4.78 -59.51 6.19
C GLY A 449 -4.27 -58.06 6.31
N ARG A 450 -4.70 -57.31 7.33
CA ARG A 450 -4.24 -55.93 7.58
C ARG A 450 -2.81 -55.88 8.11
N GLU A 451 -2.44 -56.84 8.95
CA GLU A 451 -1.06 -57.02 9.43
C GLU A 451 -0.12 -57.30 8.24
N ASN A 452 -0.42 -58.31 7.42
CA ASN A 452 0.37 -58.65 6.24
C ASN A 452 0.45 -57.49 5.23
N ALA A 453 -0.64 -56.74 5.06
CA ALA A 453 -0.64 -55.55 4.21
C ALA A 453 0.32 -54.48 4.76
N THR A 454 0.28 -54.20 6.06
CA THR A 454 1.18 -53.23 6.72
C THR A 454 2.65 -53.64 6.56
N GLN A 455 2.95 -54.92 6.74
CA GLN A 455 4.29 -55.49 6.53
C GLN A 455 4.78 -55.38 5.08
N SER A 456 3.87 -55.32 4.11
CA SER A 456 4.23 -55.19 2.70
C SER A 456 4.35 -53.74 2.25
N ILE A 457 3.46 -52.86 2.72
CA ILE A 457 3.35 -51.45 2.30
C ILE A 457 4.57 -50.64 2.73
N LEU A 458 4.99 -50.76 4.00
CA LEU A 458 6.08 -49.92 4.53
C LEU A 458 7.44 -50.14 3.83
N PRO A 459 7.97 -51.37 3.71
CA PRO A 459 9.22 -51.58 2.99
C PRO A 459 9.08 -51.29 1.48
N ALA A 460 7.89 -51.45 0.89
CA ALA A 460 7.63 -51.03 -0.49
C ALA A 460 7.71 -49.51 -0.66
N ALA A 461 7.14 -48.75 0.27
CA ALA A 461 7.19 -47.28 0.29
C ALA A 461 8.65 -46.77 0.36
N ILE A 462 9.46 -47.37 1.22
CA ILE A 462 10.89 -47.04 1.38
C ILE A 462 11.62 -47.30 0.05
N TRP A 463 11.42 -48.48 -0.54
CA TRP A 463 12.00 -48.84 -1.84
C TRP A 463 11.61 -47.85 -2.95
N GLN A 464 10.30 -47.60 -3.11
CA GLN A 464 9.79 -46.72 -4.16
C GLN A 464 10.28 -45.28 -3.98
N SER A 465 10.41 -44.80 -2.75
CA SER A 465 10.95 -43.47 -2.45
C SER A 465 12.38 -43.29 -2.97
N ALA A 466 13.28 -44.27 -2.80
CA ALA A 466 14.62 -44.14 -3.38
C ALA A 466 14.60 -44.18 -4.90
N VAL A 467 13.81 -45.08 -5.49
CA VAL A 467 13.71 -45.22 -6.95
C VAL A 467 13.29 -43.89 -7.59
N MET A 468 12.35 -43.16 -6.98
CA MET A 468 11.87 -41.89 -7.54
C MET A 468 12.80 -40.70 -7.31
N ASN A 469 13.46 -40.62 -6.16
CA ASN A 469 14.21 -39.42 -5.78
C ASN A 469 15.68 -39.45 -6.22
N ASN A 470 16.38 -40.56 -6.00
CA ASN A 470 17.85 -40.61 -6.06
C ASN A 470 18.43 -41.87 -6.74
N GLY A 471 17.58 -42.77 -7.25
CA GLY A 471 17.98 -44.07 -7.81
C GLY A 471 18.26 -45.13 -6.74
N THR A 472 18.43 -46.39 -7.14
CA THR A 472 18.58 -47.53 -6.21
C THR A 472 19.97 -47.60 -5.55
N ASP A 473 20.98 -46.98 -6.14
CA ASP A 473 22.38 -47.08 -5.68
C ASP A 473 22.59 -46.44 -4.30
N ILE A 474 21.81 -45.40 -3.97
CA ILE A 474 21.90 -44.73 -2.67
C ILE A 474 21.51 -45.63 -1.50
N MET A 475 20.71 -46.68 -1.74
CA MET A 475 20.27 -47.59 -0.69
C MET A 475 21.39 -48.50 -0.19
N PHE A 476 22.37 -48.79 -1.04
CA PHE A 476 23.47 -49.72 -0.73
C PHE A 476 24.82 -49.03 -0.51
N ASN A 477 24.90 -47.72 -0.78
CA ASN A 477 26.14 -46.95 -0.59
C ASN A 477 26.47 -46.73 0.91
N ASN A 478 27.76 -46.54 1.23
CA ASN A 478 28.26 -46.25 2.59
C ASN A 478 27.65 -47.16 3.67
N SER A 479 27.78 -48.49 3.53
CA SER A 479 27.21 -49.47 4.48
C SER A 479 25.67 -49.41 4.66
N GLY A 480 24.94 -48.89 3.67
CA GLY A 480 23.48 -48.86 3.67
C GLY A 480 22.86 -47.66 4.40
N THR A 481 23.61 -46.58 4.63
CA THR A 481 23.10 -45.38 5.35
C THR A 481 21.91 -44.72 4.66
N GLY A 482 21.85 -44.77 3.32
CA GLY A 482 20.71 -44.22 2.58
C GLY A 482 19.43 -45.01 2.79
N TRP A 483 19.52 -46.33 2.99
CA TRP A 483 18.37 -47.15 3.38
C TRP A 483 17.91 -46.82 4.81
N VAL A 484 18.84 -46.60 5.74
CA VAL A 484 18.52 -46.20 7.12
C VAL A 484 17.77 -44.88 7.16
N GLU A 485 18.25 -43.85 6.45
CA GLU A 485 17.63 -42.52 6.44
C GLU A 485 16.20 -42.55 5.89
N LEU A 486 15.97 -43.26 4.77
CA LEU A 486 14.64 -43.40 4.19
C LEU A 486 13.72 -44.24 5.08
N THR A 487 14.25 -45.29 5.70
CA THR A 487 13.51 -46.11 6.68
C THR A 487 13.09 -45.27 7.87
N ASP A 488 14.00 -44.45 8.42
CA ASP A 488 13.73 -43.56 9.55
C ASP A 488 12.63 -42.54 9.22
N GLN A 489 12.69 -41.92 8.03
CA GLN A 489 11.68 -40.97 7.56
C GLN A 489 10.28 -41.61 7.43
N VAL A 490 10.17 -42.73 6.69
CA VAL A 490 8.87 -43.38 6.44
C VAL A 490 8.31 -44.00 7.72
N TYR A 491 9.16 -44.65 8.52
CA TYR A 491 8.73 -45.31 9.74
C TYR A 491 8.39 -44.31 10.86
N SER A 492 9.13 -43.21 11.01
CA SER A 492 8.77 -42.13 11.94
C SER A 492 7.40 -41.52 11.64
N LEU A 493 7.15 -41.21 10.37
CA LEU A 493 5.85 -40.69 9.91
C LEU A 493 4.72 -41.68 10.20
N TYR A 494 4.94 -42.95 9.86
CA TYR A 494 4.01 -44.04 10.14
C TYR A 494 3.65 -44.13 11.62
N LEU A 495 4.66 -44.11 12.51
CA LEU A 495 4.46 -44.18 13.96
C LEU A 495 3.73 -42.93 14.49
N ALA A 496 3.99 -41.75 13.95
CA ALA A 496 3.26 -40.52 14.30
C ALA A 496 1.78 -40.60 13.89
N LEU A 497 1.50 -41.11 12.69
CA LEU A 497 0.12 -41.36 12.23
C LEU A 497 -0.60 -42.39 13.10
N VAL A 498 0.08 -43.46 13.49
CA VAL A 498 -0.43 -44.45 14.46
C VAL A 498 -0.71 -43.77 15.80
N ALA A 499 0.19 -42.93 16.30
CA ALA A 499 -0.02 -42.20 17.55
C ALA A 499 -1.31 -41.35 17.52
N SER A 500 -1.62 -40.70 16.39
CA SER A 500 -2.82 -39.85 16.23
C SER A 500 -4.15 -40.59 16.39
N SER A 501 -4.13 -41.90 16.16
CA SER A 501 -5.32 -42.75 16.10
C SER A 501 -5.40 -43.74 17.25
N VAL A 502 -4.25 -44.18 17.78
CA VAL A 502 -4.15 -45.17 18.86
C VAL A 502 -3.92 -44.52 20.22
N TYR A 503 -3.15 -43.43 20.29
CA TYR A 503 -2.79 -42.77 21.55
C TYR A 503 -3.63 -41.51 21.86
N PHE A 504 -4.63 -41.24 21.02
CA PHE A 504 -5.62 -40.20 21.25
C PHE A 504 -7.04 -40.77 21.12
N VAL A 505 -7.81 -40.68 22.20
CA VAL A 505 -9.22 -41.11 22.30
C VAL A 505 -10.15 -39.91 22.27
N ASP A 506 -11.43 -40.11 21.94
CA ASP A 506 -12.41 -39.03 21.90
C ASP A 506 -12.48 -38.30 23.26
N SER A 507 -12.36 -36.97 23.23
CA SER A 507 -12.40 -36.16 24.45
C SER A 507 -13.83 -35.83 24.87
N ASP A 508 -14.03 -35.65 26.18
CA ASP A 508 -15.29 -35.20 26.74
C ASP A 508 -15.79 -33.91 26.06
N PRO A 509 -17.11 -33.78 25.78
CA PRO A 509 -17.66 -32.59 25.14
C PRO A 509 -17.43 -31.28 25.91
N SER A 510 -17.19 -31.36 27.22
CA SER A 510 -16.87 -30.24 28.10
C SER A 510 -15.38 -29.85 28.11
N SER A 511 -14.49 -30.64 27.51
CA SER A 511 -13.07 -30.34 27.45
C SER A 511 -12.80 -29.24 26.43
N HIS A 512 -12.29 -28.09 26.91
CA HIS A 512 -11.96 -26.96 26.07
C HIS A 512 -10.50 -26.51 26.23
N ILE A 513 -9.95 -25.92 25.17
CA ILE A 513 -8.62 -25.32 25.11
C ILE A 513 -8.74 -23.85 24.74
N GLU A 514 -7.92 -23.01 25.37
CA GLU A 514 -7.85 -21.58 25.07
C GLU A 514 -6.82 -21.34 23.94
N LEU A 515 -7.28 -20.69 22.88
CA LEU A 515 -6.48 -20.36 21.70
C LEU A 515 -6.13 -18.87 21.67
N LYS A 516 -4.88 -18.58 21.31
CA LYS A 516 -4.44 -17.23 20.91
C LYS A 516 -4.29 -17.21 19.40
N ILE A 517 -5.09 -16.43 18.70
CA ILE A 517 -5.07 -16.40 17.23
C ILE A 517 -4.44 -15.09 16.77
N ASN A 518 -3.37 -15.18 15.99
CA ASN A 518 -2.82 -14.02 15.29
C ASN A 518 -3.26 -14.07 13.84
N THR A 519 -3.97 -13.04 13.39
CA THR A 519 -4.46 -12.94 12.02
C THR A 519 -3.80 -11.79 11.28
N VAL A 520 -3.66 -11.96 9.96
CA VAL A 520 -3.22 -10.91 9.06
C VAL A 520 -4.46 -10.21 8.52
N GLN A 521 -4.66 -8.95 8.93
CA GLN A 521 -5.73 -8.11 8.38
C GLN A 521 -5.14 -6.99 7.56
N SER A 522 -5.70 -6.77 6.36
CA SER A 522 -5.45 -5.56 5.60
C SER A 522 -6.19 -4.40 6.25
N ARG A 523 -5.44 -3.36 6.62
CA ARG A 523 -5.99 -2.17 7.27
C ARG A 523 -5.55 -0.90 6.55
N ILE A 524 -6.42 0.10 6.58
CA ILE A 524 -6.11 1.45 6.09
C ILE A 524 -5.45 2.22 7.23
N LEU A 525 -4.22 2.65 7.00
CA LEU A 525 -3.40 3.41 7.95
C LEU A 525 -2.98 4.72 7.31
N LEU A 526 -3.00 5.79 8.11
CA LEU A 526 -2.37 7.05 7.71
C LEU A 526 -0.85 6.91 7.81
N SER A 527 -0.15 7.26 6.74
CA SER A 527 1.31 7.35 6.72
C SER A 527 1.75 8.53 7.59
N PRO A 528 2.49 8.32 8.68
CA PRO A 528 2.86 9.42 9.59
C PRO A 528 3.67 10.51 8.88
N ILE A 529 4.64 10.09 8.06
CA ILE A 529 5.54 11.00 7.33
C ILE A 529 4.75 11.88 6.35
N ALA A 530 3.91 11.26 5.53
CA ALA A 530 3.12 11.99 4.54
C ALA A 530 2.12 12.94 5.22
N THR A 531 1.51 12.49 6.33
CA THR A 531 0.55 13.29 7.12
C THR A 531 1.22 14.54 7.69
N HIS A 532 2.37 14.40 8.38
CA HIS A 532 3.07 15.55 8.94
C HIS A 532 3.57 16.52 7.88
N ILE A 533 4.11 16.02 6.76
CA ILE A 533 4.55 16.87 5.64
C ILE A 533 3.35 17.63 5.05
N LEU A 534 2.22 16.95 4.85
CA LEU A 534 1.00 17.56 4.31
C LEU A 534 0.43 18.63 5.25
N ALA A 535 0.36 18.34 6.56
CA ALA A 535 -0.09 19.29 7.57
C ALA A 535 0.83 20.51 7.67
N ALA A 536 2.14 20.29 7.72
CA ALA A 536 3.13 21.37 7.72
C ALA A 536 3.04 22.23 6.45
N ALA A 537 2.88 21.60 5.28
CA ALA A 537 2.71 22.32 4.02
C ALA A 537 1.44 23.19 4.01
N LEU A 538 0.29 22.68 4.52
CA LEU A 538 -0.95 23.47 4.64
C LEU A 538 -0.76 24.69 5.54
N VAL A 539 -0.10 24.51 6.70
CA VAL A 539 0.14 25.60 7.64
C VAL A 539 1.08 26.64 7.02
N ILE A 540 2.18 26.21 6.41
CA ILE A 540 3.15 27.11 5.77
C ILE A 540 2.50 27.88 4.61
N LEU A 541 1.81 27.20 3.70
CA LEU A 541 1.16 27.85 2.56
C LEU A 541 0.03 28.78 3.00
N GLY A 542 -0.75 28.40 4.03
CA GLY A 542 -1.78 29.25 4.63
C GLY A 542 -1.21 30.51 5.26
N CYS A 543 -0.13 30.38 6.04
CA CYS A 543 0.58 31.51 6.65
C CYS A 543 1.20 32.45 5.60
N LEU A 544 1.91 31.89 4.62
CA LEU A 544 2.50 32.66 3.52
C LEU A 544 1.42 33.36 2.69
N GLY A 545 0.30 32.67 2.43
CA GLY A 545 -0.82 33.24 1.69
C GLY A 545 -1.49 34.39 2.44
N PHE A 546 -1.67 34.25 3.76
CA PHE A 546 -2.14 35.33 4.62
C PHE A 546 -1.21 36.55 4.58
N ILE A 547 0.11 36.32 4.68
CA ILE A 547 1.13 37.38 4.59
C ILE A 547 1.06 38.10 3.24
N VAL A 548 1.04 37.37 2.12
CA VAL A 548 0.90 37.93 0.76
C VAL A 548 -0.33 38.82 0.68
N HIS A 549 -1.47 38.36 1.20
CA HIS A 549 -2.70 39.13 1.19
C HIS A 549 -2.66 40.39 2.05
N LEU A 550 -2.00 40.36 3.22
CA LEU A 550 -1.80 41.55 4.05
C LEU A 550 -0.94 42.60 3.33
N TYR A 551 0.18 42.18 2.75
CA TYR A 551 1.05 43.08 1.99
C TYR A 551 0.35 43.62 0.74
N HIS A 552 -0.35 42.76 0.01
CA HIS A 552 -1.11 43.17 -1.16
C HIS A 552 -2.27 44.11 -0.79
N LYS A 553 -2.89 43.94 0.39
CA LYS A 553 -3.92 44.85 0.91
C LYS A 553 -3.36 46.25 1.16
N LYS A 554 -2.13 46.37 1.66
CA LYS A 554 -1.45 47.65 1.86
C LYS A 554 -1.03 48.29 0.53
N LEU A 555 -0.50 47.49 -0.40
CA LEU A 555 -0.10 47.96 -1.73
C LEU A 555 -1.27 48.48 -2.57
N ARG A 556 -2.48 47.95 -2.39
CA ARG A 556 -3.67 48.42 -3.13
C ARG A 556 -4.38 49.63 -2.52
N GLU A 557 -3.97 50.13 -1.36
CA GLU A 557 -4.61 51.31 -0.73
C GLU A 557 -4.69 52.56 -1.63
N PRO A 558 -3.65 52.92 -2.42
CA PRO A 558 -3.74 54.06 -3.35
C PRO A 558 -4.56 53.76 -4.61
N LEU A 559 -4.81 52.49 -4.93
CA LEU A 559 -5.49 52.09 -6.16
C LEU A 559 -7.01 52.28 -6.04
N ALA A 560 -7.57 53.13 -6.90
CA ALA A 560 -9.01 53.32 -7.06
C ALA A 560 -9.44 52.99 -8.49
N LEU A 561 -9.96 51.77 -8.68
CA LEU A 561 -10.54 51.33 -9.95
C LEU A 561 -12.07 51.34 -9.84
N HIS A 562 -12.73 51.89 -10.85
CA HIS A 562 -14.20 51.95 -10.92
C HIS A 562 -14.81 50.67 -11.54
N HIS A 563 -14.04 49.91 -12.33
CA HIS A 563 -14.51 48.71 -13.02
C HIS A 563 -13.40 47.64 -13.13
N SER A 564 -13.77 46.41 -13.50
CA SER A 564 -12.87 45.26 -13.56
C SER A 564 -11.89 45.26 -14.75
N PRO A 565 -10.57 45.05 -14.55
CA PRO A 565 -9.57 44.57 -15.51
C PRO A 565 -9.71 45.12 -16.92
N GLY A 566 -9.51 44.47 -18.06
CA GLY A 566 -9.89 43.11 -18.39
C GLY A 566 -10.81 43.01 -19.60
N THR A 567 -11.64 44.02 -19.81
CA THR A 567 -12.62 44.11 -20.89
C THR A 567 -12.23 45.23 -21.85
N ILE A 568 -12.71 45.17 -23.09
CA ILE A 568 -12.47 46.26 -24.05
C ILE A 568 -13.08 47.57 -23.52
N ALA A 569 -14.29 47.51 -22.95
CA ALA A 569 -14.98 48.67 -22.38
C ALA A 569 -14.18 49.32 -21.24
N SER A 570 -13.58 48.51 -20.35
CA SER A 570 -12.74 49.02 -19.26
C SER A 570 -11.43 49.62 -19.76
N ALA A 571 -10.80 49.03 -20.77
CA ALA A 571 -9.60 49.59 -21.39
C ALA A 571 -9.88 50.96 -22.04
N VAL A 572 -11.02 51.10 -22.74
CA VAL A 572 -11.46 52.37 -23.32
C VAL A 572 -11.79 53.38 -22.23
N ALA A 573 -12.52 53.01 -21.17
CA ALA A 573 -12.88 53.94 -20.10
C ALA A 573 -11.67 54.50 -19.33
N ILE A 574 -10.63 53.69 -19.09
CA ILE A 574 -9.39 54.12 -18.42
C ILE A 574 -8.54 55.05 -19.29
N THR A 575 -8.62 54.90 -20.61
CA THR A 575 -7.78 55.65 -21.58
C THR A 575 -8.53 56.80 -22.26
N ALA A 576 -9.85 56.84 -22.17
CA ALA A 576 -10.69 57.87 -22.80
C ALA A 576 -10.44 59.27 -22.21
N ASN A 577 -10.33 60.25 -23.10
CA ASN A 577 -10.00 61.65 -22.78
C ASN A 577 -8.70 61.78 -21.96
N SER A 578 -7.69 60.97 -22.29
CA SER A 578 -6.32 61.11 -21.79
C SER A 578 -5.35 61.26 -22.97
N ASP A 579 -4.17 61.86 -22.72
CA ASP A 579 -3.09 61.98 -23.71
C ASP A 579 -2.60 60.62 -24.26
N PHE A 580 -3.02 59.51 -23.64
CA PHE A 580 -2.75 58.15 -24.09
C PHE A 580 -3.37 57.85 -25.46
N GLY A 581 -4.58 58.36 -25.74
CA GLY A 581 -5.26 58.13 -27.02
C GLY A 581 -4.49 58.74 -28.20
N ASN A 582 -3.99 59.96 -28.02
CA ASN A 582 -3.15 60.64 -29.01
C ASN A 582 -1.82 59.91 -29.24
N LEU A 583 -1.26 59.32 -28.17
CA LEU A 583 0.00 58.58 -28.24
C LEU A 583 -0.09 57.27 -29.02
N MET A 584 -1.28 56.65 -29.01
CA MET A 584 -1.57 55.37 -29.65
C MET A 584 -2.23 55.50 -31.03
N HIS A 585 -2.55 56.72 -31.45
CA HIS A 585 -3.19 56.98 -32.73
C HIS A 585 -2.33 56.45 -33.90
N GLY A 586 -2.90 55.57 -34.72
CA GLY A 586 -2.24 54.99 -35.90
C GLY A 586 -1.23 53.86 -35.63
N LYS A 587 -1.07 53.41 -34.38
CA LYS A 587 -0.12 52.35 -34.01
C LYS A 587 -0.85 51.04 -33.76
N GLN A 588 -0.63 50.04 -34.61
CA GLN A 588 -1.36 48.77 -34.55
C GLN A 588 -0.45 47.58 -34.24
N GLN A 589 0.83 47.64 -34.61
CA GLN A 589 1.75 46.53 -34.37
C GLN A 589 2.40 46.60 -32.98
N GLU A 590 2.65 45.44 -32.36
CA GLU A 590 3.28 45.35 -31.04
C GLU A 590 4.60 46.13 -30.95
N LYS A 591 5.45 46.05 -31.99
CA LYS A 591 6.73 46.78 -32.04
C LYS A 591 6.54 48.30 -32.06
N GLU A 592 5.54 48.80 -32.79
CA GLU A 592 5.20 50.23 -32.86
C GLU A 592 4.67 50.74 -31.51
N ILE A 593 3.87 49.92 -30.83
CA ILE A 593 3.33 50.20 -29.50
C ILE A 593 4.46 50.25 -28.46
N VAL A 594 5.37 49.28 -28.47
CA VAL A 594 6.55 49.26 -27.58
C VAL A 594 7.41 50.49 -27.80
N GLN A 595 7.69 50.85 -29.06
CA GLN A 595 8.50 52.01 -29.39
C GLN A 595 7.84 53.33 -28.97
N ALA A 596 6.53 53.44 -29.12
CA ALA A 596 5.75 54.62 -28.71
C ALA A 596 5.77 54.91 -27.21
N LEU A 597 5.80 53.85 -26.43
CA LEU A 597 5.74 53.89 -24.98
C LEU A 597 7.14 53.94 -24.35
N ARG A 598 8.21 53.73 -25.12
CA ARG A 598 9.59 53.70 -24.65
C ARG A 598 9.98 55.05 -24.02
N ASN A 599 10.72 55.01 -22.91
CA ASN A 599 11.19 56.16 -22.12
C ASN A 599 10.10 57.07 -21.53
N LYS A 600 8.81 56.75 -21.72
CA LYS A 600 7.70 57.49 -21.12
C LYS A 600 7.30 56.90 -19.78
N ARG A 601 6.81 57.78 -18.92
CA ARG A 601 6.33 57.42 -17.58
C ARG A 601 4.85 57.72 -17.43
N PHE A 602 4.18 56.86 -16.69
CA PHE A 602 2.74 56.89 -16.54
C PHE A 602 2.35 56.88 -15.07
N LYS A 603 1.24 57.55 -14.76
CA LYS A 603 0.59 57.50 -13.45
C LYS A 603 -0.92 57.33 -13.62
N LEU A 604 -1.55 56.72 -12.63
CA LEU A 604 -3.00 56.68 -12.53
C LEU A 604 -3.47 57.92 -11.76
N ASP A 605 -4.27 58.78 -12.39
CA ASP A 605 -4.89 59.90 -11.69
C ASP A 605 -5.92 59.36 -10.68
N ARG A 606 -5.74 59.73 -9.41
CA ARG A 606 -6.54 59.22 -8.29
C ARG A 606 -7.99 59.72 -8.32
N SER A 607 -8.23 60.85 -8.96
CA SER A 607 -9.56 61.48 -9.02
C SER A 607 -10.40 60.91 -10.17
N THR A 608 -9.80 60.73 -11.35
CA THR A 608 -10.49 60.27 -12.55
C THR A 608 -10.36 58.76 -12.79
N GLY A 609 -9.38 58.09 -12.15
CA GLY A 609 -9.07 56.68 -12.40
C GLY A 609 -8.47 56.42 -13.79
N LYS A 610 -7.98 57.47 -14.47
CA LYS A 610 -7.45 57.42 -15.84
C LYS A 610 -5.92 57.33 -15.85
N ILE A 611 -5.38 56.72 -16.91
CA ILE A 611 -3.92 56.67 -17.12
C ILE A 611 -3.48 57.98 -17.77
N VAL A 612 -2.54 58.68 -17.14
CA VAL A 612 -2.00 59.96 -17.60
C VAL A 612 -0.49 59.87 -17.71
N LEU A 613 0.09 60.63 -18.62
CA LEU A 613 1.53 60.78 -18.78
C LEU A 613 2.09 61.61 -17.62
N ASP A 614 3.11 61.09 -16.96
CA ASP A 614 3.72 61.75 -15.80
C ASP A 614 4.77 62.77 -16.26
N ARG A 615 4.32 64.01 -16.51
CA ARG A 615 5.15 65.08 -17.09
C ARG A 615 6.32 65.52 -16.19
N GLU A 616 6.19 65.40 -14.86
CA GLU A 616 7.27 65.73 -13.90
C GLU A 616 8.45 64.73 -13.93
N GLY A 617 8.30 63.60 -14.60
CA GLY A 617 9.36 62.59 -14.77
C GLY A 617 9.86 62.41 -16.21
N SER A 618 9.42 63.28 -17.12
CA SER A 618 9.88 63.33 -18.52
C SER A 618 11.26 63.99 -18.54
N LEU A 619 12.28 63.27 -18.99
CA LEU A 619 13.65 63.80 -19.17
C LEU A 619 13.80 64.66 -20.44
N ASP A 620 12.72 65.34 -20.83
CA ASP A 620 12.67 66.26 -21.95
C ASP A 620 11.85 67.48 -21.47
N ASP A 621 12.54 68.49 -20.94
CA ASP A 621 12.18 69.92 -21.03
C ASP A 621 13.34 70.80 -20.50
N ASP A 622 13.52 71.96 -21.14
CA ASP A 622 14.65 72.89 -21.20
C ASP A 622 15.30 73.40 -19.88
N PRO A 623 16.60 73.81 -19.92
CA PRO A 623 17.35 74.29 -18.76
C PRO A 623 17.09 75.78 -18.49
N GLU A 624 15.86 76.19 -18.23
CA GLU A 624 15.62 77.58 -17.79
C GLU A 624 14.33 77.72 -16.98
N LYS A 625 14.42 77.40 -15.69
CA LYS A 625 13.71 78.02 -14.55
C LYS A 625 13.88 77.14 -13.30
N LEU A 626 14.95 77.40 -12.56
CA LEU A 626 15.00 77.08 -11.14
C LEU A 626 14.75 78.39 -10.41
N ASP A 627 13.55 78.59 -9.89
CA ASP A 627 13.33 79.27 -8.61
C ASP A 627 11.91 79.03 -8.08
N GLU A 628 11.89 78.77 -6.76
CA GLU A 628 10.78 78.82 -5.80
C GLU A 628 9.50 77.99 -6.03
N SER A 629 9.34 76.89 -5.27
CA SER A 629 8.58 76.92 -4.01
C SER A 629 8.20 75.53 -3.48
N ASP A 630 8.41 75.40 -2.17
CA ASP A 630 7.71 74.58 -1.15
C ASP A 630 7.69 73.04 -1.23
N GLY A 631 8.10 72.45 -0.09
CA GLY A 631 8.42 71.05 0.05
C GLY A 631 7.32 70.18 0.64
N LEU A 632 7.51 68.87 0.48
CA LEU A 632 6.90 67.82 1.30
C LEU A 632 7.86 66.61 1.37
N PRO A 633 7.97 65.92 2.52
CA PRO A 633 9.07 64.99 2.79
C PRO A 633 8.89 63.62 2.14
N TYR A 634 9.92 63.20 1.40
CA TYR A 634 10.07 61.85 0.86
C TYR A 634 10.45 60.86 1.99
N ILE A 635 9.54 59.94 2.33
CA ILE A 635 9.82 58.87 3.30
C ILE A 635 10.78 57.84 2.67
N ARG A 636 12.06 57.91 3.05
CA ARG A 636 13.07 56.88 2.81
C ARG A 636 12.67 55.57 3.48
N ARG A 637 12.52 54.50 2.69
CA ARG A 637 12.36 53.12 3.18
C ARG A 637 13.71 52.40 3.04
N ASN A 638 14.57 52.49 4.07
CA ASN A 638 15.80 51.69 4.19
C ASN A 638 15.85 51.02 5.57
N THR A 639 15.35 49.80 5.67
CA THR A 639 15.55 48.93 6.83
C THR A 639 15.78 47.50 6.37
N TRP A 640 16.93 47.20 5.76
CA TRP A 640 17.50 45.85 5.63
C TRP A 640 19.02 45.87 5.34
N ARG A 641 19.75 46.82 5.96
CA ARG A 641 21.23 46.82 5.97
C ARG A 641 21.74 47.23 7.35
N SER A 642 21.53 46.37 8.33
CA SER A 642 22.22 46.41 9.62
C SER A 642 22.34 44.99 10.12
N LEU A 643 23.28 44.23 9.55
CA LEU A 643 23.82 42.95 10.07
C LEU A 643 24.90 42.45 9.09
N ARG A 644 25.99 43.20 8.99
CA ARG A 644 27.33 42.71 8.62
C ARG A 644 28.31 43.90 8.72
N THR A 645 29.44 43.65 9.37
CA THR A 645 30.58 44.53 9.70
C THR A 645 30.57 45.11 11.12
N ALA A 646 30.83 44.25 12.10
CA ALA A 646 31.49 44.64 13.34
C ALA A 646 32.94 44.14 13.24
N SER A 647 33.86 45.07 13.00
CA SER A 647 35.31 44.94 13.24
C SER A 647 35.66 45.95 14.34
N PRO A 648 36.47 45.58 15.35
CA PRO A 648 36.62 46.37 16.57
C PRO A 648 37.57 47.57 16.37
N PRO A 649 37.43 48.66 17.15
CA PRO A 649 38.39 49.75 17.12
C PRO A 649 39.61 49.45 17.99
N ALA A 650 40.76 49.92 17.53
CA ALA A 650 42.03 49.95 18.23
C ALA A 650 41.97 50.86 19.47
N SER A 651 42.62 50.44 20.55
CA SER A 651 43.04 51.28 21.67
C SER A 651 44.55 51.11 21.86
N GLU A 652 45.25 52.23 21.79
CA GLU A 652 46.69 52.36 21.99
C GLU A 652 47.00 52.78 23.44
N HIS A 653 48.14 52.28 23.93
CA HIS A 653 48.98 52.77 25.04
C HIS A 653 48.64 52.48 26.52
N ASP A 654 49.44 51.57 27.09
CA ASP A 654 50.56 51.86 28.02
C ASP A 654 50.55 51.30 29.45
N HIS A 655 51.70 50.69 29.75
CA HIS A 655 52.43 50.59 31.03
C HIS A 655 52.04 49.59 32.13
N ALA A 656 53.13 48.95 32.61
CA ALA A 656 53.37 48.12 33.79
C ALA A 656 53.15 46.60 33.66
#